data_AF-A0A0X1RYS5-F1
#
_entry.id   AF-A0A0X1RYS5-F1
#
_cell.length_a   1.000
_cell.length_b   1.000
_cell.length_c   1.000
_cell.angle_alpha   90.00
_cell.angle_beta   90.00
_cell.angle_gamma   90.00
#
_symmetry.space_group_name_H-M   'P 1'
#
loop_
_entity.id
_entity.type
_entity.pdbx_description
1 polymer ?
#
loop_
_entity_poly.entity_id
_entity_poly.type
_entity_poly.pdbx_seq_one_letter_code
_entity_poly.pdbx_strand_id
1 'polypeptide(L)'
;MKIDLNANFRSRHEVLDGTNYIFKQIMGEKVGEIDYDEAASLKPAAPYPAQDTPITVAVLHATEEEEVDEEIEELRTSQREARYIISQIQQLMNREQLIYDAFKKDEHGNPISRPIEYRDIVILMRSMTWSADFVEEFKLAGIPLYAELSRGYFDAIEVMVMMNTLKVIDNPYQDIPLASVLRAPFIGLTENELAEIRLADRKASFYDALKSFVGQGQAMRTEAAEKLQRFLLLLEDWRNLARRGSLADLIWKVYLDTNYYEMVGAMANGKQRQANLRALHDRAIAYEKTAFRGLFRFLRFIDRMRLRGDDLGTAKAIGQSENVVRIMTIHSSKGLEFPYVFAAGMGRPFNRMDFNQSYLFDPVFGLAVKMIDPEKRIEYTSLPYLAMKEKKMLEMKAEEMRVLYVAMTRAKEKLYLVGSVKEWASAQEKWQDAQLLALGDPLPEHQRAKASNYFDWIGPAIARHPDYLADVEEMERTASPDHSRFKIEIVDCQDMTVAVEEYEVLPKSVTEENQFFSTLIHQRLDYRYPFETSTRKKSKTSVSEMKRLKLLEDQAEPEMIFEPVKEKVEVTQGPRPKFMQEQTNMSGTEKGTAVHAVMEHVPQQGFETVEEIEVFLQTLVKRQLLTKEEAQVVEPQDLLTFFASPTGQEFKSAPILKRELPFTRAIVDEDGDAQIVQGIIDCLYQTTSGEWVLLDYKTDRLTATMQTTEGLEAELRRRYSIQLHTYKQAVEEILDIQITRTMIYAFAAHHGFDV
;
A
#
# COMPACT_ATOMS: atom_id res chain seq x y z
N MET A 1 48.76 15.03 -4.92
CA MET A 1 48.98 14.37 -6.23
C MET A 1 47.61 14.12 -6.83
N LYS A 2 47.30 14.74 -7.97
CA LYS A 2 46.09 14.49 -8.75
C LYS A 2 46.42 13.35 -9.73
N ILE A 3 45.54 12.37 -9.85
CA ILE A 3 45.69 11.26 -10.81
C ILE A 3 44.58 11.40 -11.83
N ASP A 4 44.96 11.68 -13.08
CA ASP A 4 44.03 11.80 -14.20
C ASP A 4 43.94 10.46 -14.95
N LEU A 5 42.72 10.02 -15.25
CA LEU A 5 42.43 8.76 -15.92
C LEU A 5 41.71 9.03 -17.25
N ASN A 6 42.46 9.00 -18.35
CA ASN A 6 41.93 9.44 -19.65
C ASN A 6 41.40 8.28 -20.51
N ALA A 7 41.73 7.04 -20.17
CA ALA A 7 41.29 5.84 -20.90
C ALA A 7 39.84 5.48 -20.55
N ASN A 8 38.99 5.37 -21.58
CA ASN A 8 37.61 4.94 -21.46
C ASN A 8 37.46 3.48 -21.87
N PHE A 9 37.06 2.64 -20.91
CA PHE A 9 36.86 1.19 -21.08
C PHE A 9 35.39 0.81 -21.27
N ARG A 10 34.51 1.79 -21.52
CA ARG A 10 33.05 1.61 -21.51
C ARG A 10 32.46 1.58 -22.91
N SER A 11 32.85 2.51 -23.76
CA SER A 11 32.13 2.82 -25.00
C SER A 11 32.97 2.53 -26.24
N ARG A 12 32.27 2.30 -27.35
CA ARG A 12 32.81 2.28 -28.70
C ARG A 12 33.43 3.62 -29.07
N HIS A 13 34.46 3.59 -29.92
CA HIS A 13 35.19 4.80 -30.30
C HIS A 13 34.30 5.83 -31.00
N GLU A 14 33.31 5.41 -31.79
CA GLU A 14 32.37 6.29 -32.50
C GLU A 14 31.60 7.21 -31.53
N VAL A 15 31.19 6.67 -30.37
CA VAL A 15 30.53 7.46 -29.32
C VAL A 15 31.50 8.47 -28.72
N LEU A 16 32.73 8.04 -28.42
CA LEU A 16 33.75 8.87 -27.77
C LEU A 16 34.25 9.97 -28.70
N ASP A 17 34.55 9.64 -29.96
CA ASP A 17 35.06 10.56 -30.96
C ASP A 17 34.00 11.59 -31.32
N GLY A 18 32.74 11.19 -31.53
CA GLY A 18 31.66 12.13 -31.76
C GLY A 18 31.34 13.01 -30.54
N THR A 19 31.47 12.48 -29.32
CA THR A 19 31.39 13.30 -28.09
C THR A 19 32.53 14.32 -28.05
N ASN A 20 33.78 13.88 -28.25
CA ASN A 20 34.94 14.75 -28.28
C ASN A 20 34.79 15.85 -29.34
N TYR A 21 34.33 15.51 -30.54
CA TYR A 21 34.11 16.45 -31.64
C TYR A 21 33.16 17.58 -31.25
N ILE A 22 32.02 17.26 -30.65
CA ILE A 22 31.05 18.28 -30.20
C ILE A 22 31.64 19.13 -29.06
N PHE A 23 32.17 18.49 -28.01
CA PHE A 23 32.60 19.21 -26.80
C PHE A 23 33.85 20.07 -27.00
N LYS A 24 34.77 19.70 -27.89
CA LYS A 24 35.89 20.58 -28.33
C LYS A 24 35.38 21.89 -28.91
N GLN A 25 34.18 21.91 -29.48
CA GLN A 25 33.60 23.10 -30.11
C GLN A 25 32.76 23.95 -29.15
N ILE A 26 32.09 23.31 -28.18
CA ILE A 26 31.09 23.99 -27.33
C ILE A 26 31.61 24.31 -25.92
N MET A 27 32.46 23.48 -25.34
CA MET A 27 32.89 23.60 -23.93
C MET A 27 34.21 24.36 -23.83
N GLY A 28 34.15 25.59 -23.33
CA GLY A 28 35.33 26.42 -23.04
C GLY A 28 35.13 27.25 -21.78
N GLU A 29 36.20 27.87 -21.28
CA GLU A 29 36.27 28.46 -19.94
C GLU A 29 35.13 29.43 -19.60
N LYS A 30 34.67 30.28 -20.54
CA LYS A 30 33.65 31.31 -20.23
C LYS A 30 32.20 30.82 -20.21
N VAL A 31 31.83 29.84 -21.05
CA VAL A 31 30.44 29.38 -21.21
C VAL A 31 30.24 27.97 -20.66
N GLY A 32 31.29 27.16 -20.62
CA GLY A 32 31.29 25.80 -20.06
C GLY A 32 32.05 25.65 -18.73
N GLU A 33 32.65 26.74 -18.22
CA GLU A 33 33.47 26.81 -16.99
C GLU A 33 34.75 25.93 -16.99
N ILE A 34 34.96 25.13 -18.03
CA ILE A 34 36.06 24.19 -18.19
C ILE A 34 36.51 24.23 -19.65
N ASP A 35 37.81 24.17 -19.88
CA ASP A 35 38.39 24.03 -21.22
C ASP A 35 38.49 22.55 -21.61
N TYR A 36 37.94 22.18 -22.77
CA TYR A 36 37.91 20.80 -23.24
C TYR A 36 39.15 20.49 -24.09
N ASP A 37 40.28 20.27 -23.42
CA ASP A 37 41.59 20.03 -24.03
C ASP A 37 41.89 18.53 -24.29
N GLU A 38 43.09 18.23 -24.81
CA GLU A 38 43.58 16.86 -25.03
C GLU A 38 43.77 16.04 -23.75
N ALA A 39 43.83 16.69 -22.58
CA ALA A 39 43.86 16.00 -21.30
C ALA A 39 42.45 15.60 -20.84
N ALA A 40 41.45 16.42 -21.13
CA ALA A 40 40.03 16.16 -20.85
C ALA A 40 39.36 15.22 -21.88
N SER A 41 39.95 15.07 -23.08
CA SER A 41 39.39 14.24 -24.16
C SER A 41 39.29 12.76 -23.77
N LEU A 42 38.20 12.12 -24.22
CA LEU A 42 37.92 10.70 -23.99
C LEU A 42 38.79 9.85 -24.92
N LYS A 43 39.57 8.91 -24.36
CA LYS A 43 40.46 8.05 -25.15
C LYS A 43 39.93 6.61 -25.21
N PRO A 44 39.63 6.05 -26.39
CA PRO A 44 39.08 4.70 -26.51
C PRO A 44 40.08 3.66 -26.00
N ALA A 45 39.63 2.78 -25.11
CA ALA A 45 40.41 1.64 -24.61
C ALA A 45 39.58 0.35 -24.49
N ALA A 46 38.29 0.39 -24.81
CA ALA A 46 37.39 -0.76 -24.82
C ALA A 46 37.63 -1.63 -26.06
N PRO A 47 37.77 -2.97 -25.93
CA PRO A 47 38.08 -3.87 -27.05
C PRO A 47 36.83 -4.26 -27.86
N TYR A 48 36.12 -3.28 -28.40
CA TYR A 48 34.99 -3.52 -29.30
C TYR A 48 35.47 -3.96 -30.71
N PRO A 49 34.73 -4.84 -31.41
CA PRO A 49 35.05 -5.18 -32.80
C PRO A 49 34.84 -3.97 -33.72
N ALA A 50 35.66 -3.86 -34.76
CA ALA A 50 35.55 -2.79 -35.74
C ALA A 50 34.21 -2.90 -36.50
N GLN A 51 33.32 -1.94 -36.27
CA GLN A 51 32.00 -1.87 -36.87
C GLN A 51 31.59 -0.41 -36.95
N ASP A 52 31.24 0.09 -38.13
CA ASP A 52 30.85 1.49 -38.33
C ASP A 52 29.47 1.76 -37.70
N THR A 53 29.45 2.34 -36.50
CA THR A 53 28.23 2.72 -35.77
C THR A 53 28.19 4.22 -35.49
N PRO A 54 27.85 5.08 -36.49
CA PRO A 54 27.84 6.54 -36.32
C PRO A 54 26.87 7.00 -35.23
N ILE A 55 27.08 8.19 -34.65
CA ILE A 55 26.05 8.85 -33.83
C ILE A 55 24.92 9.32 -34.75
N THR A 56 23.68 8.92 -34.47
CA THR A 56 22.53 9.39 -35.27
C THR A 56 22.00 10.70 -34.69
N VAL A 57 21.88 11.75 -35.51
CA VAL A 57 21.23 13.01 -35.17
C VAL A 57 19.94 13.10 -35.97
N ALA A 58 18.81 12.94 -35.30
CA ALA A 58 17.49 12.96 -35.91
C ALA A 58 16.82 14.31 -35.64
N VAL A 59 16.57 15.06 -36.72
CA VAL A 59 15.90 16.35 -36.68
C VAL A 59 14.50 16.16 -37.24
N LEU A 60 13.52 16.22 -36.34
CA LEU A 60 12.12 16.08 -36.69
C LEU A 60 11.54 17.45 -37.01
N HIS A 61 10.77 17.57 -38.09
CA HIS A 61 10.01 18.77 -38.37
C HIS A 61 8.60 18.41 -38.85
N ALA A 62 7.69 19.36 -38.73
CA ALA A 62 6.38 19.27 -39.34
C ALA A 62 5.97 20.67 -39.81
N THR A 63 5.61 20.79 -41.08
CA THR A 63 5.07 22.04 -41.62
C THR A 63 3.62 22.13 -41.15
N GLU A 64 3.34 22.90 -40.10
CA GLU A 64 1.97 23.15 -39.62
C GLU A 64 1.42 24.43 -40.25
N GLU A 65 0.27 24.33 -40.92
CA GLU A 65 -0.42 25.46 -41.56
C GLU A 65 -1.34 26.26 -40.60
N GLU A 66 -1.52 25.79 -39.35
CA GLU A 66 -2.44 26.42 -38.38
C GLU A 66 -1.72 26.80 -37.07
N GLU A 67 -1.96 28.03 -36.59
CA GLU A 67 -1.57 28.44 -35.22
C GLU A 67 -2.44 27.69 -34.20
N VAL A 68 -1.81 26.83 -33.40
CA VAL A 68 -2.45 26.07 -32.32
C VAL A 68 -1.95 26.57 -30.97
N ASP A 69 -2.69 26.28 -29.89
CA ASP A 69 -2.26 26.58 -28.51
C ASP A 69 -0.91 25.90 -28.18
N GLU A 70 -0.07 26.57 -27.38
CA GLU A 70 1.29 26.12 -27.02
C GLU A 70 1.26 24.74 -26.34
N GLU A 71 0.25 24.45 -25.52
CA GLU A 71 0.10 23.15 -24.87
C GLU A 71 -0.16 22.02 -25.87
N ILE A 72 -0.94 22.31 -26.93
CA ILE A 72 -1.26 21.34 -27.99
C ILE A 72 -0.03 21.14 -28.88
N GLU A 73 0.73 22.20 -29.16
CA GLU A 73 1.99 22.11 -29.91
C GLU A 73 3.00 21.25 -29.14
N GLU A 74 3.17 21.45 -27.82
CA GLU A 74 4.10 20.65 -27.01
C GLU A 74 3.69 19.16 -26.98
N LEU A 75 2.39 18.85 -26.83
CA LEU A 75 1.87 17.48 -26.93
C LEU A 75 2.17 16.83 -28.29
N ARG A 76 2.00 17.57 -29.40
CA ARG A 76 2.33 17.05 -30.73
C ARG A 76 3.82 16.75 -30.87
N THR A 77 4.69 17.60 -30.32
CA THR A 77 6.14 17.39 -30.38
C THR A 77 6.60 16.16 -29.60
N SER A 78 6.08 15.94 -28.38
CA SER A 78 6.44 14.78 -27.56
C SER A 78 6.00 13.46 -28.23
N GLN A 79 4.80 13.43 -28.81
CA GLN A 79 4.28 12.30 -29.56
C GLN A 79 5.12 11.99 -30.80
N ARG A 80 5.53 13.00 -31.58
CA ARG A 80 6.39 12.84 -32.76
C ARG A 80 7.73 12.20 -32.41
N GLU A 81 8.39 12.71 -31.37
CA GLU A 81 9.67 12.13 -30.92
C GLU A 81 9.50 10.71 -30.40
N ALA A 82 8.43 10.43 -29.65
CA ALA A 82 8.12 9.08 -29.20
C ALA A 82 7.94 8.12 -30.38
N ARG A 83 7.18 8.51 -31.41
CA ARG A 83 6.93 7.69 -32.62
C ARG A 83 8.20 7.43 -33.42
N TYR A 84 9.05 8.44 -33.62
CA TYR A 84 10.35 8.23 -34.26
C TYR A 84 11.18 7.21 -33.47
N ILE A 85 11.29 7.36 -32.15
CA ILE A 85 12.05 6.44 -31.29
C ILE A 85 11.47 5.02 -31.36
N ILE A 86 10.14 4.88 -31.29
CA ILE A 86 9.45 3.59 -31.46
C ILE A 86 9.83 2.94 -32.78
N SER A 87 9.80 3.69 -33.89
CA SER A 87 10.15 3.17 -35.22
C SER A 87 11.60 2.66 -35.28
N GLN A 88 12.54 3.38 -34.66
CA GLN A 88 13.93 2.96 -34.57
C GLN A 88 14.09 1.71 -33.72
N ILE A 89 13.40 1.62 -32.58
CA ILE A 89 13.42 0.44 -31.72
C ILE A 89 12.87 -0.78 -32.47
N GLN A 90 11.74 -0.64 -33.17
CA GLN A 90 11.18 -1.74 -33.96
C GLN A 90 12.15 -2.20 -35.06
N GLN A 91 12.83 -1.28 -35.75
CA GLN A 91 13.85 -1.63 -36.73
C GLN A 91 15.02 -2.40 -36.11
N LEU A 92 15.48 -1.99 -34.91
CA LEU A 92 16.55 -2.69 -34.19
C LEU A 92 16.14 -4.11 -33.77
N MET A 93 14.90 -4.27 -33.27
CA MET A 93 14.37 -5.56 -32.87
C MET A 93 14.15 -6.48 -34.09
N ASN A 94 13.61 -5.97 -35.19
CA ASN A 94 13.32 -6.74 -36.41
C ASN A 94 14.57 -7.22 -37.14
N ARG A 95 15.68 -6.49 -37.04
CA ARG A 95 16.98 -6.86 -37.64
C ARG A 95 17.81 -7.80 -36.76
N GLU A 96 17.31 -8.17 -35.58
CA GLU A 96 18.03 -8.97 -34.57
C GLU A 96 19.45 -8.44 -34.32
N GLN A 97 19.58 -7.11 -34.18
CA GLN A 97 20.88 -6.45 -34.00
C GLN A 97 21.65 -7.08 -32.83
N LEU A 98 22.94 -7.35 -33.05
CA LEU A 98 23.81 -7.94 -32.02
C LEU A 98 24.40 -6.87 -31.10
N ILE A 99 24.44 -7.18 -29.80
CA ILE A 99 25.14 -6.44 -28.74
C ILE A 99 26.37 -7.22 -28.34
N TYR A 100 27.47 -6.51 -28.08
CA TYR A 100 28.77 -7.11 -27.75
C TYR A 100 29.15 -6.87 -26.29
N ASP A 101 29.47 -7.95 -25.58
CA ASP A 101 30.10 -7.88 -24.27
C ASP A 101 31.63 -7.76 -24.46
N ALA A 102 32.16 -6.54 -24.41
CA ALA A 102 33.56 -6.24 -24.71
C ALA A 102 34.57 -7.03 -23.84
N PHE A 103 34.19 -7.48 -22.65
CA PHE A 103 35.13 -8.14 -21.72
C PHE A 103 34.93 -9.65 -21.61
N LYS A 104 33.81 -10.19 -22.08
CA LYS A 104 33.58 -11.64 -22.07
C LYS A 104 33.94 -12.23 -23.41
N LYS A 105 34.76 -13.27 -23.37
CA LYS A 105 35.20 -14.00 -24.55
C LYS A 105 34.56 -15.38 -24.60
N ASP A 106 34.21 -15.82 -25.79
CA ASP A 106 33.81 -17.20 -26.06
C ASP A 106 35.03 -18.15 -25.98
N GLU A 107 34.77 -19.44 -26.17
CA GLU A 107 35.81 -20.50 -26.18
C GLU A 107 36.87 -20.29 -27.28
N HIS A 108 36.59 -19.45 -28.28
CA HIS A 108 37.47 -19.13 -29.41
C HIS A 108 38.18 -17.76 -29.24
N GLY A 109 37.97 -17.06 -28.12
CA GLY A 109 38.60 -15.78 -27.82
C GLY A 109 37.91 -14.55 -28.42
N ASN A 110 36.73 -14.70 -29.05
CA ASN A 110 35.94 -13.61 -29.61
C ASN A 110 34.99 -13.02 -28.56
N PRO A 111 34.66 -11.72 -28.63
CA PRO A 111 33.65 -11.11 -27.74
C PRO A 111 32.30 -11.84 -27.86
N ILE A 112 31.69 -12.17 -26.72
CA ILE A 112 30.36 -12.79 -26.71
C ILE A 112 29.35 -11.77 -27.24
N SER A 113 28.58 -12.17 -28.26
CA SER A 113 27.48 -11.39 -28.81
C SER A 113 26.13 -12.02 -28.49
N ARG A 114 25.10 -11.20 -28.29
CA ARG A 114 23.71 -11.67 -28.18
C ARG A 114 22.74 -10.72 -28.90
N PRO A 115 21.53 -11.19 -29.27
CA PRO A 115 20.49 -10.31 -29.80
C PRO A 115 20.13 -9.18 -28.82
N ILE A 116 19.74 -8.04 -29.37
CA ILE A 116 19.24 -6.90 -28.63
C ILE A 116 17.94 -7.25 -27.90
N GLU A 117 17.85 -6.80 -26.65
CA GLU A 117 16.65 -6.89 -25.84
C GLU A 117 16.17 -5.47 -25.47
N TYR A 118 14.88 -5.29 -25.17
CA TYR A 118 14.34 -4.00 -24.74
C TYR A 118 15.08 -3.39 -23.54
N ARG A 119 15.59 -4.23 -22.62
CA ARG A 119 16.36 -3.77 -21.44
C ARG A 119 17.68 -3.06 -21.78
N ASP A 120 18.18 -3.23 -23.00
CA ASP A 120 19.44 -2.64 -23.47
C ASP A 120 19.26 -1.22 -24.01
N ILE A 121 18.00 -0.80 -24.16
CA ILE A 121 17.62 0.48 -24.73
C ILE A 121 17.16 1.40 -23.60
N VAL A 122 17.76 2.58 -23.55
CA VAL A 122 17.35 3.66 -22.64
C VAL A 122 16.98 4.92 -23.41
N ILE A 123 15.95 5.60 -22.93
CA ILE A 123 15.55 6.93 -23.36
C ILE A 123 15.92 7.90 -22.23
N LEU A 124 16.82 8.83 -22.51
CA LEU A 124 17.27 9.86 -21.60
C LEU A 124 16.60 11.18 -21.96
N MET A 125 16.02 11.81 -20.95
CA MET A 125 15.39 13.13 -21.07
C MET A 125 15.93 14.11 -20.03
N ARG A 126 15.88 15.40 -20.34
CA ARG A 126 16.23 16.45 -19.36
C ARG A 126 15.23 16.52 -18.21
N SER A 127 13.94 16.36 -18.50
CA SER A 127 12.82 16.35 -17.55
C SER A 127 11.79 15.29 -17.93
N MET A 128 11.03 14.78 -16.94
CA MET A 128 10.02 13.73 -17.15
C MET A 128 8.64 14.27 -17.59
N THR A 129 8.55 15.51 -18.07
CA THR A 129 7.27 16.14 -18.45
C THR A 129 6.56 15.39 -19.57
N TRP A 130 7.31 14.84 -20.54
CA TRP A 130 6.75 14.06 -21.66
C TRP A 130 6.62 12.55 -21.37
N SER A 131 6.90 12.12 -20.14
CA SER A 131 6.91 10.68 -19.82
C SER A 131 5.52 10.03 -19.95
N ALA A 132 4.44 10.77 -19.71
CA ALA A 132 3.07 10.27 -19.89
C ALA A 132 2.78 9.98 -21.37
N ASP A 133 3.10 10.92 -22.26
CA ASP A 133 2.91 10.79 -23.71
C ASP A 133 3.72 9.62 -24.27
N PHE A 134 4.98 9.48 -23.83
CA PHE A 134 5.82 8.33 -24.20
C PHE A 134 5.22 7.01 -23.72
N VAL A 135 4.71 6.93 -22.49
CA VAL A 135 4.06 5.71 -21.98
C VAL A 135 2.83 5.35 -22.81
N GLU A 136 2.04 6.33 -23.24
CA GLU A 136 0.86 6.11 -24.08
C GLU A 136 1.25 5.62 -25.49
N GLU A 137 2.15 6.32 -26.18
CA GLU A 137 2.59 5.96 -27.54
C GLU A 137 3.30 4.59 -27.56
N PHE A 138 4.16 4.30 -26.57
CA PHE A 138 4.81 2.98 -26.46
C PHE A 138 3.81 1.86 -26.19
N LYS A 139 2.77 2.13 -25.40
CA LYS A 139 1.69 1.18 -25.16
C LYS A 139 0.90 0.90 -26.43
N LEU A 140 0.58 1.93 -27.22
CA LEU A 140 -0.09 1.77 -28.52
C LEU A 140 0.76 0.93 -29.48
N ALA A 141 2.09 1.10 -29.45
CA ALA A 141 3.02 0.33 -30.25
C ALA A 141 3.34 -1.08 -29.72
N GLY A 142 2.78 -1.49 -28.57
CA GLY A 142 3.05 -2.79 -27.96
C GLY A 142 4.46 -2.97 -27.39
N ILE A 143 5.21 -1.88 -27.18
CA ILE A 143 6.59 -1.91 -26.66
C ILE A 143 6.56 -1.71 -25.14
N PRO A 144 7.15 -2.61 -24.34
CA PRO A 144 7.13 -2.48 -22.88
C PRO A 144 8.08 -1.35 -22.43
N LEU A 145 7.52 -0.28 -21.88
CA LEU A 145 8.26 0.88 -21.36
C LEU A 145 8.16 0.95 -19.83
N TYR A 146 9.30 1.19 -19.17
CA TYR A 146 9.40 1.48 -17.75
C TYR A 146 9.80 2.94 -17.53
N ALA A 147 8.93 3.70 -16.89
CA ALA A 147 9.13 5.09 -16.52
C ALA A 147 9.13 5.25 -15.00
N GLU A 148 10.14 5.91 -14.44
CA GLU A 148 10.12 6.31 -13.03
C GLU A 148 9.37 7.64 -12.88
N LEU A 149 8.04 7.54 -12.77
CA LEU A 149 7.19 8.69 -12.52
C LEU A 149 7.31 9.10 -11.05
N SER A 150 7.63 10.37 -10.80
CA SER A 150 7.65 10.95 -9.45
C SER A 150 6.33 11.60 -9.05
N ARG A 151 5.36 11.67 -9.98
CA ARG A 151 4.04 12.32 -9.84
C ARG A 151 2.97 11.49 -10.57
N GLY A 152 1.70 11.86 -10.43
CA GLY A 152 0.54 11.26 -11.06
C GLY A 152 -0.14 10.16 -10.25
N TYR A 153 0.32 9.86 -9.03
CA TYR A 153 -0.25 8.76 -8.25
C TYR A 153 -1.69 9.03 -7.80
N PHE A 154 -2.01 10.24 -7.33
CA PHE A 154 -3.38 10.58 -6.91
C PHE A 154 -4.33 10.86 -8.08
N ASP A 155 -3.78 11.03 -9.29
CA ASP A 155 -4.55 11.23 -10.52
C ASP A 155 -4.95 9.90 -11.17
N ALA A 156 -4.28 8.81 -10.79
CA ALA A 156 -4.68 7.46 -11.20
C ALA A 156 -6.10 7.16 -10.71
N ILE A 157 -7.00 6.82 -11.64
CA ILE A 157 -8.44 6.65 -11.38
C ILE A 157 -8.69 5.69 -10.22
N GLU A 158 -7.99 4.56 -10.18
CA GLU A 158 -8.13 3.56 -9.12
C GLU A 158 -7.75 4.08 -7.73
N VAL A 159 -6.73 4.92 -7.65
CA VAL A 159 -6.30 5.56 -6.41
C VAL A 159 -7.31 6.63 -6.01
N MET A 160 -7.75 7.47 -6.96
CA MET A 160 -8.74 8.51 -6.72
C MET A 160 -10.05 7.93 -6.17
N VAL A 161 -10.57 6.86 -6.79
CA VAL A 161 -11.78 6.16 -6.32
C VAL A 161 -11.57 5.68 -4.89
N MET A 162 -10.45 5.01 -4.60
CA MET A 162 -10.19 4.51 -3.26
C MET A 162 -10.00 5.63 -2.23
N MET A 163 -9.34 6.73 -2.59
CA MET A 163 -9.23 7.91 -1.74
C MET A 163 -10.59 8.54 -1.46
N ASN A 164 -11.49 8.58 -2.44
CA ASN A 164 -12.87 9.03 -2.25
C ASN A 164 -13.66 8.07 -1.36
N THR A 165 -13.48 6.75 -1.49
CA THR A 165 -14.06 5.76 -0.57
C THR A 165 -13.61 6.00 0.87
N LEU A 166 -12.31 6.19 1.09
CA LEU A 166 -11.75 6.50 2.40
C LEU A 166 -12.30 7.82 2.97
N LYS A 167 -12.48 8.85 2.13
CA LYS A 167 -13.11 10.12 2.52
C LYS A 167 -14.57 9.92 2.95
N VAL A 168 -15.34 9.13 2.22
CA VAL A 168 -16.75 8.81 2.57
C VAL A 168 -16.85 8.01 3.87
N ILE A 169 -15.91 7.09 4.12
CA ILE A 169 -15.82 6.35 5.39
C ILE A 169 -15.52 7.32 6.55
N ASP A 170 -14.60 8.26 6.38
CA ASP A 170 -14.32 9.28 7.40
C ASP A 170 -15.55 10.17 7.64
N ASN A 171 -16.07 10.76 6.57
CA ASN A 171 -17.23 11.64 6.57
C ASN A 171 -18.10 11.49 5.30
N PRO A 172 -19.31 10.90 5.39
CA PRO A 172 -20.18 10.70 4.23
C PRO A 172 -20.87 11.99 3.77
N TYR A 173 -20.82 13.09 4.53
CA TYR A 173 -21.39 14.39 4.17
C TYR A 173 -20.51 15.16 3.17
N GLN A 174 -19.86 14.46 2.26
CA GLN A 174 -19.04 15.01 1.18
C GLN A 174 -19.62 14.58 -0.16
N ASP A 175 -20.39 15.47 -0.81
CA ASP A 175 -21.17 15.14 -1.99
C ASP A 175 -20.32 14.61 -3.16
N ILE A 176 -19.16 15.21 -3.45
CA ILE A 176 -18.29 14.79 -4.57
C ILE A 176 -17.66 13.41 -4.32
N PRO A 177 -16.98 13.15 -3.18
CA PRO A 177 -16.51 11.80 -2.85
C PRO A 177 -17.62 10.76 -2.86
N LEU A 178 -18.80 11.07 -2.30
CA LEU A 178 -19.92 10.14 -2.27
C LEU A 178 -20.41 9.80 -3.68
N ALA A 179 -20.64 10.79 -4.54
CA ALA A 179 -21.04 10.56 -5.93
C ALA A 179 -19.96 9.76 -6.71
N SER A 180 -18.68 10.04 -6.46
CA SER A 180 -17.57 9.30 -7.07
C SER A 180 -17.58 7.82 -6.68
N VAL A 181 -17.89 7.50 -5.42
CA VAL A 181 -17.97 6.11 -4.92
C VAL A 181 -19.19 5.40 -5.48
N LEU A 182 -20.33 6.08 -5.54
CA LEU A 182 -21.58 5.52 -6.08
C LEU A 182 -21.50 5.22 -7.58
N ARG A 183 -20.76 6.03 -8.35
CA ARG A 183 -20.47 5.78 -9.76
C ARG A 183 -19.32 4.77 -9.98
N ALA A 184 -18.57 4.43 -8.93
CA ALA A 184 -17.44 3.53 -9.08
C ALA A 184 -17.90 2.12 -9.51
N PRO A 185 -17.07 1.36 -10.24
CA PRO A 185 -17.49 0.08 -10.83
C PRO A 185 -18.08 -0.95 -9.86
N PHE A 186 -17.69 -0.92 -8.57
CA PHE A 186 -18.18 -1.85 -7.55
C PHE A 186 -19.57 -1.50 -6.98
N ILE A 187 -20.09 -0.30 -7.25
CA ILE A 187 -21.50 0.06 -6.99
C ILE A 187 -22.25 0.17 -8.32
N GLY A 188 -21.67 0.91 -9.27
CA GLY A 188 -22.12 0.96 -10.65
C GLY A 188 -23.45 1.70 -10.85
N LEU A 189 -23.70 2.79 -10.11
CA LEU A 189 -24.84 3.65 -10.41
C LEU A 189 -24.61 4.48 -11.67
N THR A 190 -25.64 4.55 -12.50
CA THR A 190 -25.75 5.39 -13.68
C THR A 190 -26.04 6.84 -13.31
N GLU A 191 -25.82 7.75 -14.26
CA GLU A 191 -26.11 9.17 -14.11
C GLU A 191 -27.60 9.42 -13.80
N ASN A 192 -28.49 8.62 -14.38
CA ASN A 192 -29.93 8.70 -14.12
C ASN A 192 -30.28 8.26 -12.68
N GLU A 193 -29.71 7.14 -12.21
CA GLU A 193 -29.92 6.68 -10.83
C GLU A 193 -29.38 7.69 -9.80
N LEU A 194 -28.25 8.35 -10.09
CA LEU A 194 -27.74 9.44 -9.25
C LEU A 194 -28.68 10.64 -9.22
N ALA A 195 -29.33 10.97 -10.35
CA ALA A 195 -30.32 12.02 -10.42
C ALA A 195 -31.58 11.67 -9.62
N GLU A 196 -32.04 10.42 -9.67
CA GLU A 196 -33.18 9.93 -8.88
C GLU A 196 -32.94 10.06 -7.38
N ILE A 197 -31.74 9.72 -6.90
CA ILE A 197 -31.34 9.95 -5.50
C ILE A 197 -31.47 11.43 -5.14
N ARG A 198 -30.99 12.34 -6.00
CA ARG A 198 -31.11 13.78 -5.78
C ARG A 198 -32.57 14.25 -5.80
N LEU A 199 -33.44 13.61 -6.55
CA LEU A 199 -34.87 13.96 -6.61
C LEU A 199 -35.62 13.62 -5.32
N ALA A 200 -35.16 12.61 -4.55
CA ALA A 200 -35.75 12.25 -3.26
C ALA A 200 -35.62 13.38 -2.22
N ASP A 201 -34.47 14.09 -2.21
CA ASP A 201 -34.31 15.34 -1.46
C ASP A 201 -33.32 16.29 -2.16
N ARG A 202 -33.87 17.33 -2.79
CA ARG A 202 -33.09 18.31 -3.56
C ARG A 202 -32.30 19.29 -2.69
N LYS A 203 -32.71 19.51 -1.45
CA LYS A 203 -32.14 20.56 -0.58
C LYS A 203 -31.20 20.01 0.48
N ALA A 204 -31.32 18.73 0.82
CA ALA A 204 -30.42 18.09 1.77
C ALA A 204 -29.04 17.76 1.16
N SER A 205 -28.11 17.34 2.02
CA SER A 205 -26.85 16.75 1.57
C SER A 205 -27.11 15.52 0.70
N PHE A 206 -26.18 15.15 -0.19
CA PHE A 206 -26.40 13.98 -1.06
C PHE A 206 -26.54 12.69 -0.25
N TYR A 207 -25.87 12.61 0.91
CA TYR A 207 -25.99 11.47 1.82
C TYR A 207 -27.37 11.37 2.48
N ASP A 208 -27.97 12.51 2.88
CA ASP A 208 -29.34 12.49 3.42
C ASP A 208 -30.37 12.18 2.32
N ALA A 209 -30.17 12.70 1.11
CA ALA A 209 -31.00 12.37 -0.04
C ALA A 209 -30.97 10.86 -0.35
N LEU A 210 -29.78 10.24 -0.27
CA LEU A 210 -29.59 8.79 -0.39
C LEU A 210 -30.34 8.01 0.71
N LYS A 211 -30.22 8.40 1.98
CA LYS A 211 -30.97 7.75 3.07
C LYS A 211 -32.48 7.89 2.88
N SER A 212 -32.94 9.06 2.46
CA SER A 212 -34.35 9.31 2.15
C SER A 212 -34.83 8.44 1.00
N PHE A 213 -34.03 8.31 -0.07
CA PHE A 213 -34.33 7.44 -1.21
C PHE A 213 -34.50 5.98 -0.76
N VAL A 214 -33.59 5.44 0.05
CA VAL A 214 -33.68 4.05 0.56
C VAL A 214 -34.83 3.87 1.57
N GLY A 215 -35.08 4.87 2.42
CA GLY A 215 -36.10 4.80 3.48
C GLY A 215 -37.55 5.01 3.01
N GLN A 216 -37.76 5.68 1.87
CA GLN A 216 -39.07 5.81 1.25
C GLN A 216 -39.41 4.51 0.52
N GLY A 217 -40.33 3.71 1.07
CA GLY A 217 -40.70 2.36 0.60
C GLY A 217 -41.14 2.19 -0.87
N GLN A 218 -41.12 3.26 -1.70
CA GLN A 218 -41.18 3.16 -3.16
C GLN A 218 -39.88 2.61 -3.78
N ALA A 219 -38.75 2.68 -3.06
CA ALA A 219 -37.44 2.23 -3.52
C ALA A 219 -37.22 0.71 -3.40
N MET A 220 -38.02 -0.03 -2.63
CA MET A 220 -37.87 -1.50 -2.45
C MET A 220 -38.07 -2.36 -3.73
N ARG A 221 -38.16 -1.74 -4.93
CA ARG A 221 -38.34 -2.44 -6.21
C ARG A 221 -37.35 -2.03 -7.30
N THR A 222 -36.39 -1.15 -7.03
CA THR A 222 -35.38 -0.74 -8.03
C THR A 222 -34.02 -1.34 -7.71
N GLU A 223 -33.31 -1.76 -8.76
CA GLU A 223 -31.94 -2.29 -8.65
C GLU A 223 -31.01 -1.29 -7.94
N ALA A 224 -31.21 0.02 -8.19
CA ALA A 224 -30.50 1.11 -7.52
C ALA A 224 -30.65 1.08 -5.99
N ALA A 225 -31.86 0.83 -5.47
CA ALA A 225 -32.10 0.81 -4.05
C ALA A 225 -31.44 -0.39 -3.36
N GLU A 226 -31.43 -1.55 -4.00
CA GLU A 226 -30.73 -2.75 -3.50
C GLU A 226 -29.21 -2.51 -3.43
N LYS A 227 -28.63 -1.94 -4.50
CA LYS A 227 -27.22 -1.51 -4.53
C LYS A 227 -26.91 -0.55 -3.39
N LEU A 228 -27.76 0.45 -3.17
CA LEU A 228 -27.59 1.46 -2.12
C LEU A 228 -27.74 0.89 -0.71
N GLN A 229 -28.69 -0.02 -0.49
CA GLN A 229 -28.87 -0.66 0.81
C GLN A 229 -27.65 -1.52 1.16
N ARG A 230 -27.13 -2.31 0.20
CA ARG A 230 -25.88 -3.06 0.37
C ARG A 230 -24.70 -2.13 0.65
N PHE A 231 -24.60 -1.02 -0.09
CA PHE A 231 -23.56 -0.02 0.14
C PHE A 231 -23.65 0.61 1.54
N LEU A 232 -24.83 0.95 2.04
CA LEU A 232 -25.00 1.55 3.36
C LEU A 232 -24.56 0.59 4.49
N LEU A 233 -24.86 -0.71 4.37
CA LEU A 233 -24.40 -1.72 5.31
C LEU A 233 -22.87 -1.84 5.29
N LEU A 234 -22.28 -1.96 4.10
CA LEU A 234 -20.82 -2.00 3.93
C LEU A 234 -20.16 -0.73 4.48
N LEU A 235 -20.74 0.44 4.21
CA LEU A 235 -20.24 1.71 4.72
C LEU A 235 -20.27 1.71 6.25
N GLU A 236 -21.34 1.27 6.90
CA GLU A 236 -21.40 1.20 8.35
C GLU A 236 -20.33 0.27 8.94
N ASP A 237 -20.11 -0.90 8.33
CA ASP A 237 -19.06 -1.84 8.70
C ASP A 237 -17.66 -1.23 8.56
N TRP A 238 -17.37 -0.60 7.43
CA TRP A 238 -16.10 0.09 7.18
C TRP A 238 -15.88 1.24 8.18
N ARG A 239 -16.93 1.98 8.53
CA ARG A 239 -16.86 3.06 9.53
C ARG A 239 -16.62 2.53 10.94
N ASN A 240 -17.15 1.36 11.28
CA ASN A 240 -16.87 0.70 12.55
C ASN A 240 -15.43 0.18 12.59
N LEU A 241 -14.94 -0.39 11.48
CA LEU A 241 -13.56 -0.86 11.35
C LEU A 241 -12.56 0.30 11.43
N ALA A 242 -12.81 1.41 10.75
CA ALA A 242 -11.97 2.61 10.80
C ALA A 242 -11.80 3.18 12.21
N ARG A 243 -12.77 2.94 13.11
CA ARG A 243 -12.72 3.38 14.52
C ARG A 243 -11.94 2.44 15.44
N ARG A 244 -11.76 1.17 15.06
CA ARG A 244 -11.25 0.11 15.96
C ARG A 244 -9.98 -0.58 15.44
N GLY A 245 -9.75 -0.57 14.13
CA GLY A 245 -8.69 -1.31 13.46
C GLY A 245 -7.60 -0.43 12.86
N SER A 246 -6.69 -1.07 12.12
CA SER A 246 -5.67 -0.37 11.35
C SER A 246 -6.25 0.16 10.02
N LEU A 247 -5.64 1.22 9.50
CA LEU A 247 -5.95 1.77 8.18
C LEU A 247 -5.58 0.77 7.08
N ALA A 248 -4.49 0.02 7.23
CA ALA A 248 -4.09 -1.00 6.28
C ALA A 248 -5.17 -2.10 6.17
N ASP A 249 -5.63 -2.63 7.30
CA ASP A 249 -6.70 -3.63 7.34
C ASP A 249 -8.01 -3.07 6.77
N LEU A 250 -8.33 -1.81 7.05
CA LEU A 250 -9.50 -1.13 6.47
C LEU A 250 -9.41 -1.09 4.94
N ILE A 251 -8.28 -0.64 4.39
CA ILE A 251 -8.07 -0.55 2.94
C ILE A 251 -8.21 -1.95 2.31
N TRP A 252 -7.57 -2.96 2.89
CA TRP A 252 -7.62 -4.32 2.35
C TRP A 252 -9.01 -4.93 2.47
N LYS A 253 -9.72 -4.67 3.57
CA LYS A 253 -11.11 -5.10 3.76
C LYS A 253 -12.04 -4.47 2.72
N VAL A 254 -11.87 -3.18 2.41
CA VAL A 254 -12.62 -2.53 1.33
C VAL A 254 -12.33 -3.20 -0.02
N TYR A 255 -11.07 -3.55 -0.32
CA TYR A 255 -10.74 -4.29 -1.55
C TYR A 255 -11.48 -5.62 -1.64
N LEU A 256 -11.50 -6.40 -0.57
CA LEU A 256 -12.17 -7.71 -0.52
C LEU A 256 -13.70 -7.59 -0.60
N ASP A 257 -14.31 -6.63 0.11
CA ASP A 257 -15.76 -6.48 0.15
C ASP A 257 -16.35 -5.99 -1.19
N THR A 258 -15.53 -5.25 -1.95
CA THR A 258 -15.92 -4.67 -3.24
C THR A 258 -15.41 -5.45 -4.44
N ASN A 259 -14.48 -6.40 -4.24
CA ASN A 259 -13.65 -7.03 -5.27
C ASN A 259 -12.93 -6.00 -6.18
N TYR A 260 -12.71 -4.77 -5.70
CA TYR A 260 -12.23 -3.70 -6.55
C TYR A 260 -10.80 -3.95 -7.04
N TYR A 261 -9.96 -4.59 -6.22
CA TYR A 261 -8.59 -4.94 -6.57
C TYR A 261 -8.52 -5.94 -7.74
N GLU A 262 -9.43 -6.91 -7.76
CA GLU A 262 -9.59 -7.91 -8.81
C GLU A 262 -10.17 -7.26 -10.07
N MET A 263 -11.21 -6.44 -9.92
CA MET A 263 -11.86 -5.73 -11.03
C MET A 263 -10.87 -4.86 -11.82
N VAL A 264 -10.09 -4.02 -11.14
CA VAL A 264 -9.10 -3.18 -11.84
C VAL A 264 -7.99 -4.00 -12.47
N GLY A 265 -7.71 -5.20 -11.93
CA GLY A 265 -6.75 -6.15 -12.50
C GLY A 265 -7.18 -6.74 -13.85
N ALA A 266 -8.49 -6.86 -14.07
CA ALA A 266 -9.07 -7.35 -15.32
C ALA A 266 -9.24 -6.24 -16.38
N MET A 267 -9.08 -4.97 -16.00
CA MET A 267 -9.16 -3.83 -16.93
C MET A 267 -7.86 -3.65 -17.72
N ALA A 268 -7.91 -2.81 -18.76
CA ALA A 268 -6.71 -2.36 -19.46
C ALA A 268 -5.66 -1.77 -18.49
N ASN A 269 -4.40 -2.18 -18.66
CA ASN A 269 -3.29 -1.90 -17.73
C ASN A 269 -3.54 -2.40 -16.29
N GLY A 270 -4.30 -3.47 -16.11
CA GLY A 270 -4.72 -3.92 -14.78
C GLY A 270 -3.59 -4.25 -13.80
N LYS A 271 -2.44 -4.75 -14.29
CA LYS A 271 -1.23 -4.92 -13.47
C LYS A 271 -0.77 -3.61 -12.82
N GLN A 272 -0.80 -2.50 -13.56
CA GLN A 272 -0.43 -1.17 -13.06
C GLN A 272 -1.44 -0.63 -12.06
N ARG A 273 -2.72 -0.83 -12.33
CA ARG A 273 -3.79 -0.43 -11.41
C ARG A 273 -3.71 -1.18 -10.09
N GLN A 274 -3.47 -2.49 -10.14
CA GLN A 274 -3.25 -3.32 -8.96
C GLN A 274 -1.99 -2.91 -8.19
N ALA A 275 -0.89 -2.61 -8.89
CA ALA A 275 0.31 -2.09 -8.26
C ALA A 275 0.03 -0.77 -7.52
N ASN A 276 -0.74 0.14 -8.13
CA ASN A 276 -1.14 1.41 -7.51
C ASN A 276 -1.95 1.18 -6.23
N LEU A 277 -2.95 0.30 -6.26
CA LEU A 277 -3.74 -0.04 -5.06
C LEU A 277 -2.90 -0.73 -3.98
N ARG A 278 -2.01 -1.64 -4.33
CA ARG A 278 -1.09 -2.27 -3.38
C ARG A 278 -0.16 -1.25 -2.73
N ALA A 279 0.35 -0.30 -3.52
CA ALA A 279 1.15 0.80 -2.99
C ALA A 279 0.35 1.68 -2.03
N LEU A 280 -0.97 1.86 -2.21
CA LEU A 280 -1.81 2.58 -1.25
C LEU A 280 -1.81 1.88 0.11
N HIS A 281 -2.01 0.57 0.11
CA HIS A 281 -1.97 -0.26 1.30
C HIS A 281 -0.59 -0.24 1.97
N ASP A 282 0.49 -0.41 1.21
CA ASP A 282 1.85 -0.39 1.76
C ASP A 282 2.22 0.98 2.34
N ARG A 283 1.76 2.07 1.70
CA ARG A 283 1.92 3.43 2.21
C ARG A 283 1.11 3.66 3.49
N ALA A 284 -0.08 3.06 3.61
CA ALA A 284 -0.83 3.08 4.86
C ALA A 284 -0.06 2.37 5.99
N ILE A 285 0.51 1.19 5.73
CA ILE A 285 1.37 0.48 6.70
C ILE A 285 2.56 1.36 7.11
N ALA A 286 3.26 1.95 6.14
CA ALA A 286 4.41 2.80 6.40
C ALA A 286 4.02 4.04 7.22
N TYR A 287 2.87 4.65 6.93
CA TYR A 287 2.33 5.79 7.66
C TYR A 287 1.99 5.43 9.11
N GLU A 288 1.39 4.27 9.36
CA GLU A 288 1.02 3.83 10.72
C GLU A 288 2.20 3.49 11.63
N LYS A 289 3.37 3.18 11.04
CA LYS A 289 4.64 3.05 11.76
C LYS A 289 5.17 4.40 12.28
N THR A 290 4.66 5.52 11.77
CA THR A 290 5.01 6.87 12.25
C THR A 290 4.17 7.29 13.47
N ALA A 291 4.35 8.53 13.95
CA ALA A 291 3.59 9.08 15.08
C ALA A 291 2.09 9.36 14.78
N PHE A 292 1.66 9.20 13.53
CA PHE A 292 0.29 9.49 13.11
C PHE A 292 -0.45 8.20 12.77
N ARG A 293 -1.54 7.91 13.50
CA ARG A 293 -2.41 6.76 13.26
C ARG A 293 -3.86 7.19 13.01
N GLY A 294 -4.58 6.34 12.29
CA GLY A 294 -6.01 6.50 12.00
C GLY A 294 -6.31 7.21 10.68
N LEU A 295 -7.48 6.86 10.12
CA LEU A 295 -7.98 7.31 8.81
C LEU A 295 -7.98 8.84 8.66
N PHE A 296 -8.59 9.56 9.60
CA PHE A 296 -8.68 11.02 9.55
C PHE A 296 -7.31 11.71 9.39
N ARG A 297 -6.32 11.26 10.17
CA ARG A 297 -4.98 11.86 10.14
C ARG A 297 -4.28 11.56 8.82
N PHE A 298 -4.45 10.34 8.30
CA PHE A 298 -3.92 9.95 6.99
C PHE A 298 -4.50 10.83 5.88
N LEU A 299 -5.83 10.99 5.81
CA LEU A 299 -6.45 11.87 4.81
C LEU A 299 -5.93 13.31 4.89
N ARG A 300 -5.81 13.87 6.10
CA ARG A 300 -5.22 15.21 6.30
C ARG A 300 -3.74 15.31 5.94
N PHE A 301 -3.00 14.21 6.02
CA PHE A 301 -1.61 14.17 5.56
C PHE A 301 -1.57 14.24 4.03
N ILE A 302 -2.38 13.44 3.35
CA ILE A 302 -2.48 13.45 1.88
C ILE A 302 -2.96 14.80 1.36
N ASP A 303 -4.00 15.39 1.94
CA ASP A 303 -4.51 16.69 1.49
C ASP A 303 -3.45 17.81 1.67
N ARG A 304 -2.67 17.78 2.77
CA ARG A 304 -1.56 18.74 3.00
C ARG A 304 -0.38 18.53 2.05
N MET A 305 -0.16 17.32 1.56
CA MET A 305 0.85 17.03 0.55
C MET A 305 0.39 17.62 -0.79
N ARG A 306 -0.85 17.35 -1.21
CA ARG A 306 -1.43 17.90 -2.45
C ARG A 306 -1.46 19.43 -2.47
N LEU A 307 -1.81 20.08 -1.35
CA LEU A 307 -1.82 21.55 -1.23
C LEU A 307 -0.43 22.19 -1.41
N ARG A 308 0.65 21.46 -1.16
CA ARG A 308 2.03 21.94 -1.41
C ARG A 308 2.49 21.75 -2.85
N GLY A 309 1.67 21.12 -3.69
CA GLY A 309 2.08 20.69 -5.03
C GLY A 309 2.98 19.46 -5.02
N ASP A 310 3.08 18.78 -3.87
CA ASP A 310 3.76 17.49 -3.74
C ASP A 310 2.83 16.37 -4.22
N ASP A 311 3.42 15.36 -4.83
CA ASP A 311 2.73 14.15 -5.27
C ASP A 311 3.64 12.93 -5.03
N LEU A 312 3.08 11.75 -5.20
CA LEU A 312 3.80 10.49 -5.15
C LEU A 312 3.95 9.93 -6.56
N GLY A 313 5.01 9.16 -6.76
CA GLY A 313 5.17 8.36 -7.98
C GLY A 313 4.14 7.23 -8.07
N THR A 314 3.72 6.91 -9.29
CA THR A 314 2.93 5.70 -9.54
C THR A 314 3.69 4.46 -9.08
N ALA A 315 2.96 3.42 -8.70
CA ALA A 315 3.58 2.20 -8.22
C ALA A 315 4.28 1.45 -9.36
N LYS A 316 5.31 0.69 -9.04
CA LYS A 316 6.06 -0.07 -10.04
C LYS A 316 5.33 -1.38 -10.32
N ALA A 317 4.71 -1.51 -11.49
CA ALA A 317 4.01 -2.74 -11.89
C ALA A 317 4.93 -3.79 -12.52
N ILE A 318 5.99 -3.30 -13.16
CA ILE A 318 7.01 -4.08 -13.86
C ILE A 318 8.35 -3.71 -13.22
N GLY A 319 9.14 -4.71 -12.85
CA GLY A 319 10.44 -4.47 -12.21
C GLY A 319 11.45 -3.90 -13.19
N GLN A 320 12.41 -3.09 -12.70
CA GLN A 320 13.52 -2.58 -13.52
C GLN A 320 14.33 -3.72 -14.17
N SER A 321 14.35 -4.91 -13.56
CA SER A 321 15.06 -6.10 -14.05
C SER A 321 14.37 -6.83 -15.19
N GLU A 322 13.12 -6.50 -15.52
CA GLU A 322 12.40 -7.12 -16.63
C GLU A 322 12.89 -6.61 -17.98
N ASN A 323 12.50 -7.30 -19.06
CA ASN A 323 12.91 -6.97 -20.41
C ASN A 323 12.08 -5.79 -20.96
N VAL A 324 12.41 -4.56 -20.55
CA VAL A 324 11.66 -3.34 -20.85
C VAL A 324 12.58 -2.19 -21.24
N VAL A 325 12.12 -1.33 -22.15
CA VAL A 325 12.77 -0.06 -22.48
C VAL A 325 12.67 0.85 -21.26
N ARG A 326 13.74 1.55 -20.90
CA ARG A 326 13.74 2.43 -19.71
C ARG A 326 13.73 3.89 -20.12
N ILE A 327 12.80 4.68 -19.59
CA ILE A 327 12.84 6.14 -19.68
C ILE A 327 13.29 6.71 -18.33
N MET A 328 14.31 7.55 -18.35
CA MET A 328 14.88 8.15 -17.15
C MET A 328 15.44 9.54 -17.41
N THR A 329 15.63 10.32 -16.35
CA THR A 329 16.30 11.61 -16.48
C THR A 329 17.80 11.42 -16.74
N ILE A 330 18.41 12.36 -17.46
CA ILE A 330 19.87 12.35 -17.66
C ILE A 330 20.60 12.36 -16.30
N HIS A 331 20.06 13.06 -15.29
CA HIS A 331 20.62 13.10 -13.94
C HIS A 331 20.63 11.72 -13.26
N SER A 332 19.52 10.99 -13.32
CA SER A 332 19.41 9.64 -12.75
C SER A 332 20.24 8.60 -13.49
N SER A 333 20.69 8.90 -14.72
CA SER A 333 21.59 8.03 -15.49
C SER A 333 23.06 8.12 -15.08
N LYS A 334 23.45 9.11 -14.25
CA LYS A 334 24.84 9.33 -13.84
C LYS A 334 25.41 8.08 -13.16
N GLY A 335 26.53 7.58 -13.69
CA GLY A 335 27.18 6.35 -13.23
C GLY A 335 26.67 5.07 -13.92
N LEU A 336 25.49 5.09 -14.52
CA LEU A 336 24.95 3.98 -15.33
C LEU A 336 25.55 3.99 -16.75
N GLU A 337 25.32 2.89 -17.48
CA GLU A 337 25.72 2.69 -18.87
C GLU A 337 24.73 1.76 -19.58
N PHE A 338 24.49 2.03 -20.86
CA PHE A 338 23.49 1.32 -21.66
C PHE A 338 24.03 1.06 -23.07
N PRO A 339 23.81 -0.13 -23.66
CA PRO A 339 24.20 -0.41 -25.05
C PRO A 339 23.67 0.63 -26.04
N TYR A 340 22.37 0.92 -25.98
CA TYR A 340 21.69 1.86 -26.87
C TYR A 340 21.05 3.00 -26.07
N VAL A 341 21.38 4.23 -26.44
CA VAL A 341 20.86 5.45 -25.77
C VAL A 341 20.16 6.34 -26.79
N PHE A 342 18.91 6.70 -26.49
CA PHE A 342 18.19 7.79 -27.14
C PHE A 342 18.18 9.00 -26.21
N ALA A 343 18.85 10.09 -26.58
CA ALA A 343 18.70 11.38 -25.90
C ALA A 343 17.60 12.17 -26.61
N ALA A 344 16.42 12.25 -26.00
CA ALA A 344 15.24 12.91 -26.56
C ALA A 344 15.08 14.35 -26.05
N GLY A 345 14.30 15.14 -26.77
CA GLY A 345 14.02 16.54 -26.47
C GLY A 345 15.19 17.48 -26.73
N MET A 346 16.06 17.17 -27.70
CA MET A 346 17.25 18.00 -28.00
C MET A 346 16.88 19.40 -28.53
N GLY A 347 15.71 19.55 -29.15
CA GLY A 347 15.18 20.83 -29.61
C GLY A 347 14.42 21.63 -28.53
N ARG A 348 14.25 21.07 -27.32
CA ARG A 348 13.42 21.69 -26.27
C ARG A 348 14.16 22.86 -25.60
N PRO A 349 13.48 23.99 -25.34
CA PRO A 349 14.12 25.12 -24.67
C PRO A 349 14.54 24.78 -23.24
N PHE A 350 15.68 25.33 -22.82
CA PHE A 350 16.15 25.27 -21.43
C PHE A 350 15.17 25.99 -20.50
N ASN A 351 14.98 25.46 -19.29
CA ASN A 351 14.10 26.07 -18.30
C ASN A 351 14.69 27.39 -17.78
N ARG A 352 13.96 28.49 -18.00
CA ARG A 352 14.35 29.85 -17.58
C ARG A 352 13.41 30.47 -16.53
N MET A 353 12.52 29.68 -15.92
CA MET A 353 11.49 30.19 -15.00
C MET A 353 12.06 30.94 -13.80
N ASP A 354 13.23 30.54 -13.30
CA ASP A 354 13.91 31.22 -12.20
C ASP A 354 14.22 32.70 -12.51
N PHE A 355 14.43 33.03 -13.79
CA PHE A 355 14.78 34.38 -14.24
C PHE A 355 13.58 35.31 -14.46
N ASN A 356 12.36 34.78 -14.30
CA ASN A 356 11.11 35.55 -14.43
C ASN A 356 10.66 36.14 -13.08
N GLN A 357 11.18 35.62 -11.96
CA GLN A 357 10.86 36.12 -10.62
C GLN A 357 11.37 37.55 -10.41
N SER A 358 10.78 38.30 -9.48
CA SER A 358 11.26 39.65 -9.14
C SER A 358 12.52 39.65 -8.26
N TYR A 359 13.10 38.48 -7.99
CA TYR A 359 14.32 38.30 -7.22
C TYR A 359 15.15 37.11 -7.72
N LEU A 360 16.46 37.14 -7.44
CA LEU A 360 17.42 36.09 -7.71
C LEU A 360 18.37 35.95 -6.51
N PHE A 361 18.78 34.73 -6.20
CA PHE A 361 19.73 34.45 -5.10
C PHE A 361 21.01 33.80 -5.61
N ASP A 362 22.16 34.34 -5.26
CA ASP A 362 23.49 33.80 -5.58
C ASP A 362 24.29 33.56 -4.28
N PRO A 363 25.03 32.45 -4.14
CA PRO A 363 25.80 32.17 -2.92
C PRO A 363 26.89 33.21 -2.61
N VAL A 364 27.44 33.89 -3.63
CA VAL A 364 28.52 34.88 -3.48
C VAL A 364 27.95 36.29 -3.32
N PHE A 365 27.00 36.67 -4.18
CA PHE A 365 26.46 38.03 -4.22
C PHE A 365 25.19 38.22 -3.37
N GLY A 366 24.62 37.15 -2.81
CA GLY A 366 23.42 37.20 -1.98
C GLY A 366 22.15 37.39 -2.80
N LEU A 367 21.23 38.22 -2.32
CA LEU A 367 19.92 38.45 -2.92
C LEU A 367 19.95 39.68 -3.85
N ALA A 368 19.61 39.51 -5.12
CA ALA A 368 19.31 40.61 -6.04
C ALA A 368 17.80 40.69 -6.30
N VAL A 369 17.24 41.87 -6.10
CA VAL A 369 15.81 42.14 -6.32
C VAL A 369 15.63 43.16 -7.44
N LYS A 370 14.56 43.03 -8.20
CA LYS A 370 14.08 44.15 -9.03
C LYS A 370 13.67 45.30 -8.10
N MET A 371 13.78 46.52 -8.60
CA MET A 371 13.32 47.67 -7.83
C MET A 371 11.79 47.71 -7.91
N ILE A 372 11.13 47.69 -6.76
CA ILE A 372 9.68 47.71 -6.63
C ILE A 372 9.31 48.92 -5.80
N ASP A 373 8.57 49.86 -6.40
CA ASP A 373 7.98 51.01 -5.70
C ASP A 373 6.46 50.74 -5.57
N PRO A 374 5.98 50.33 -4.37
CA PRO A 374 4.58 49.96 -4.17
C PRO A 374 3.64 51.16 -4.21
N GLU A 375 4.11 52.36 -3.90
CA GLU A 375 3.31 53.59 -3.92
C GLU A 375 3.00 53.99 -5.37
N LYS A 376 4.03 53.97 -6.22
CA LYS A 376 3.89 54.28 -7.65
C LYS A 376 3.44 53.08 -8.49
N ARG A 377 3.41 51.88 -7.90
CA ARG A 377 3.12 50.59 -8.57
C ARG A 377 4.00 50.34 -9.79
N ILE A 378 5.30 50.66 -9.66
CA ILE A 378 6.28 50.43 -10.72
C ILE A 378 7.26 49.33 -10.30
N GLU A 379 7.59 48.47 -11.25
CA GLU A 379 8.66 47.47 -11.16
C GLU A 379 9.66 47.72 -12.29
N TYR A 380 10.96 47.75 -11.98
CA TYR A 380 11.99 47.77 -13.00
C TYR A 380 13.22 46.97 -12.60
N THR A 381 13.92 46.45 -13.62
CA THR A 381 15.13 45.66 -13.46
C THR A 381 16.24 46.51 -12.85
N SER A 382 16.69 46.16 -11.64
CA SER A 382 17.83 46.83 -11.00
C SER A 382 19.15 46.36 -11.63
N LEU A 383 20.20 47.18 -11.50
CA LEU A 383 21.54 46.80 -11.99
C LEU A 383 22.07 45.50 -11.34
N PRO A 384 21.95 45.28 -10.01
CA PRO A 384 22.34 44.01 -9.40
C PRO A 384 21.55 42.82 -9.95
N TYR A 385 20.24 42.98 -10.19
CA TYR A 385 19.42 41.94 -10.78
C TYR A 385 19.88 41.59 -12.19
N LEU A 386 20.16 42.60 -13.03
CA LEU A 386 20.63 42.39 -14.40
C LEU A 386 21.97 41.66 -14.42
N ALA A 387 22.94 42.10 -13.62
CA ALA A 387 24.26 41.47 -13.53
C ALA A 387 24.17 40.02 -13.04
N MET A 388 23.35 39.76 -12.02
CA MET A 388 23.13 38.41 -11.50
C MET A 388 22.41 37.52 -12.51
N LYS A 389 21.43 38.06 -13.25
CA LYS A 389 20.74 37.35 -14.31
C LYS A 389 21.72 36.89 -15.39
N GLU A 390 22.58 37.77 -15.91
CA GLU A 390 23.57 37.40 -16.93
C GLU A 390 24.54 36.33 -16.44
N LYS A 391 25.09 36.49 -15.23
CA LYS A 391 25.97 35.48 -14.60
C LYS A 391 25.30 34.12 -14.51
N LYS A 392 24.12 34.05 -13.90
CA LYS A 392 23.37 32.81 -13.71
C LYS A 392 22.91 32.19 -15.03
N MET A 393 22.63 33.00 -16.05
CA MET A 393 22.30 32.50 -17.39
C MET A 393 23.49 31.77 -18.02
N LEU A 394 24.73 32.19 -17.74
CA LEU A 394 25.94 31.49 -18.16
C LEU A 394 26.18 30.22 -17.33
N GLU A 395 26.06 30.30 -16.00
CA GLU A 395 26.19 29.12 -15.11
C GLU A 395 25.17 28.03 -15.48
N MET A 396 23.92 28.40 -15.75
CA MET A 396 22.89 27.47 -16.25
C MET A 396 23.32 26.82 -17.57
N LYS A 397 23.85 27.60 -18.54
CA LYS A 397 24.31 27.04 -19.82
C LYS A 397 25.49 26.08 -19.64
N ALA A 398 26.44 26.44 -18.77
CA ALA A 398 27.56 25.57 -18.44
C ALA A 398 27.07 24.23 -17.86
N GLU A 399 26.09 24.28 -16.96
CA GLU A 399 25.49 23.07 -16.39
C GLU A 399 24.73 22.25 -17.45
N GLU A 400 23.94 22.90 -18.31
CA GLU A 400 23.25 22.19 -19.40
C GLU A 400 24.24 21.53 -20.37
N MET A 401 25.41 22.14 -20.66
CA MET A 401 26.47 21.47 -21.42
C MET A 401 26.99 20.21 -20.72
N ARG A 402 27.16 20.24 -19.39
CA ARG A 402 27.54 19.05 -18.62
C ARG A 402 26.46 17.98 -18.62
N VAL A 403 25.19 18.37 -18.58
CA VAL A 403 24.06 17.44 -18.70
C VAL A 403 24.11 16.76 -20.07
N LEU A 404 24.30 17.51 -21.16
CA LEU A 404 24.49 16.93 -22.50
C LEU A 404 25.69 15.97 -22.54
N TYR A 405 26.81 16.33 -21.91
CA TYR A 405 28.00 15.47 -21.83
C TYR A 405 27.69 14.15 -21.12
N VAL A 406 26.95 14.20 -20.01
CA VAL A 406 26.52 13.00 -19.30
C VAL A 406 25.64 12.14 -20.20
N ALA A 407 24.67 12.73 -20.92
CA ALA A 407 23.77 12.01 -21.81
C ALA A 407 24.53 11.25 -22.92
N MET A 408 25.44 11.93 -23.61
CA MET A 408 26.22 11.32 -24.70
C MET A 408 27.14 10.21 -24.19
N THR A 409 27.75 10.37 -23.02
CA THR A 409 28.68 9.39 -22.42
C THR A 409 28.00 8.21 -21.72
N ARG A 410 26.65 8.12 -21.73
CA ARG A 410 25.93 6.94 -21.22
C ARG A 410 25.92 5.79 -22.21
N ALA A 411 26.09 6.07 -23.50
CA ALA A 411 26.02 5.08 -24.56
C ALA A 411 27.28 4.21 -24.58
N LYS A 412 27.11 2.88 -24.66
CA LYS A 412 28.22 1.96 -24.90
C LYS A 412 28.46 1.73 -26.38
N GLU A 413 27.40 1.47 -27.16
CA GLU A 413 27.55 1.12 -28.58
C GLU A 413 26.94 2.15 -29.52
N LYS A 414 25.70 2.59 -29.26
CA LYS A 414 24.98 3.47 -30.18
C LYS A 414 24.29 4.60 -29.44
N LEU A 415 24.40 5.81 -29.99
CA LEU A 415 23.78 7.03 -29.50
C LEU A 415 22.88 7.62 -30.59
N TYR A 416 21.67 7.99 -30.18
CA TYR A 416 20.70 8.75 -30.96
C TYR A 416 20.44 10.09 -30.26
N LEU A 417 20.59 11.20 -30.96
CA LEU A 417 20.23 12.54 -30.51
C LEU A 417 18.96 12.95 -31.27
N VAL A 418 17.83 12.99 -30.58
CA VAL A 418 16.51 13.21 -31.18
C VAL A 418 15.94 14.55 -30.70
N GLY A 419 15.50 15.38 -31.63
CA GLY A 419 14.86 16.64 -31.30
C GLY A 419 13.97 17.15 -32.42
N SER A 420 12.95 17.91 -32.04
CA SER A 420 12.05 18.58 -32.98
C SER A 420 12.44 20.04 -33.22
N VAL A 421 12.32 20.52 -34.45
CA VAL A 421 12.43 21.93 -34.84
C VAL A 421 11.14 22.40 -35.51
N LYS A 422 10.78 23.68 -35.34
CA LYS A 422 9.56 24.23 -35.97
C LYS A 422 9.64 24.18 -37.50
N GLU A 423 10.74 24.70 -38.04
CA GLU A 423 10.99 24.74 -39.48
C GLU A 423 12.43 24.35 -39.76
N TRP A 424 12.61 23.30 -40.56
CA TRP A 424 13.95 22.79 -40.89
C TRP A 424 14.80 23.82 -41.64
N ALA A 425 14.22 24.51 -42.63
CA ALA A 425 14.95 25.49 -43.44
C ALA A 425 15.57 26.62 -42.59
N SER A 426 14.84 27.16 -41.63
CA SER A 426 15.35 28.19 -40.71
C SER A 426 16.41 27.65 -39.75
N ALA A 427 16.27 26.40 -39.30
CA ALA A 427 17.29 25.76 -38.46
C ALA A 427 18.58 25.52 -39.25
N GLN A 428 18.46 25.03 -40.49
CA GLN A 428 19.55 24.75 -41.39
C GLN A 428 20.40 26.00 -41.68
N GLU A 429 19.76 27.13 -42.04
CA GLU A 429 20.46 28.39 -42.30
C GLU A 429 21.32 28.84 -41.09
N LYS A 430 20.74 28.79 -39.88
CA LYS A 430 21.45 29.15 -38.64
C LYS A 430 22.61 28.21 -38.32
N TRP A 431 22.52 26.94 -38.71
CA TRP A 431 23.58 25.97 -38.47
C TRP A 431 24.71 26.16 -39.49
N GLN A 432 24.38 26.44 -40.75
CA GLN A 432 25.34 26.68 -41.83
C GLN A 432 26.16 27.95 -41.65
N ASP A 433 25.68 28.96 -40.91
CA ASP A 433 26.50 30.13 -40.51
C ASP A 433 27.84 29.72 -39.88
N ALA A 434 27.89 28.58 -39.17
CA ALA A 434 29.12 28.09 -38.57
C ALA A 434 30.13 27.54 -39.59
N GLN A 435 29.71 27.16 -40.80
CA GLN A 435 30.61 26.67 -41.88
C GLN A 435 31.60 27.74 -42.36
N LEU A 436 31.33 29.02 -42.07
CA LEU A 436 32.26 30.12 -42.36
C LEU A 436 33.51 30.14 -41.46
N LEU A 437 33.51 29.32 -40.39
CA LEU A 437 34.63 29.21 -39.45
C LEU A 437 35.66 28.17 -39.93
N ALA A 438 36.92 28.34 -39.56
CA ALA A 438 37.95 27.34 -39.87
C ALA A 438 37.66 26.00 -39.15
N LEU A 439 37.99 24.88 -39.81
CA LEU A 439 37.93 23.55 -39.19
C LEU A 439 38.91 23.51 -37.99
N GLY A 440 38.38 23.29 -36.80
CA GLY A 440 39.14 23.18 -35.54
C GLY A 440 38.91 24.33 -34.56
N ASP A 441 38.37 25.47 -35.00
CA ASP A 441 38.04 26.55 -34.08
C ASP A 441 36.78 26.23 -33.27
N PRO A 442 36.75 26.52 -31.95
CA PRO A 442 35.53 26.40 -31.17
C PRO A 442 34.46 27.36 -31.68
N LEU A 443 33.19 27.04 -31.43
CA LEU A 443 32.10 27.93 -31.82
C LEU A 443 32.26 29.28 -31.09
N PRO A 444 31.93 30.42 -31.75
CA PRO A 444 32.04 31.74 -31.15
C PRO A 444 31.33 31.82 -29.80
N GLU A 445 31.98 32.46 -28.81
CA GLU A 445 31.44 32.57 -27.45
C GLU A 445 30.01 33.13 -27.41
N HIS A 446 29.73 34.14 -28.24
CA HIS A 446 28.42 34.78 -28.31
C HIS A 446 27.33 33.85 -28.86
N GLN A 447 27.66 32.91 -29.76
CA GLN A 447 26.72 31.93 -30.30
C GLN A 447 26.39 30.89 -29.24
N ARG A 448 27.43 30.35 -28.57
CA ARG A 448 27.28 29.41 -27.45
C ARG A 448 26.47 30.00 -26.31
N ALA A 449 26.71 31.28 -25.98
CA ALA A 449 26.00 32.00 -24.94
C ALA A 449 24.58 32.43 -25.33
N LYS A 450 24.18 32.38 -26.60
CA LYS A 450 22.80 32.67 -27.03
C LYS A 450 21.90 31.44 -27.11
N ALA A 451 22.48 30.24 -27.07
CA ALA A 451 21.76 28.98 -27.17
C ALA A 451 20.57 28.89 -26.20
N SER A 452 19.47 28.38 -26.72
CA SER A 452 18.19 28.20 -26.06
C SER A 452 17.81 26.75 -25.85
N ASN A 453 18.37 25.84 -26.65
CA ASN A 453 18.16 24.39 -26.58
C ASN A 453 19.51 23.66 -26.91
N TYR A 454 19.53 22.32 -26.87
CA TYR A 454 20.76 21.56 -27.16
C TYR A 454 21.14 21.57 -28.64
N PHE A 455 20.16 21.63 -29.55
CA PHE A 455 20.42 21.74 -30.99
C PHE A 455 21.08 23.04 -31.42
N ASP A 456 20.89 24.14 -30.68
CA ASP A 456 21.63 25.39 -30.88
C ASP A 456 23.16 25.23 -30.62
N TRP A 457 23.58 24.12 -29.99
CA TRP A 457 24.99 23.73 -29.85
C TRP A 457 25.38 22.63 -30.82
N ILE A 458 24.59 21.54 -30.87
CA ILE A 458 24.90 20.36 -31.68
C ILE A 458 24.86 20.70 -33.18
N GLY A 459 23.81 21.38 -33.62
CA GLY A 459 23.57 21.71 -35.03
C GLY A 459 24.72 22.46 -35.69
N PRO A 460 25.11 23.65 -35.19
CA PRO A 460 26.25 24.38 -35.73
C PRO A 460 27.58 23.62 -35.61
N ALA A 461 27.73 22.75 -34.60
CA ALA A 461 28.94 21.93 -34.46
C ALA A 461 29.02 20.83 -35.54
N ILE A 462 27.91 20.17 -35.85
CA ILE A 462 27.85 19.13 -36.89
C ILE A 462 27.79 19.70 -38.30
N ALA A 463 27.29 20.92 -38.50
CA ALA A 463 27.19 21.53 -39.83
C ALA A 463 28.54 21.67 -40.56
N ARG A 464 29.63 21.71 -39.79
CA ARG A 464 31.03 21.74 -40.29
C ARG A 464 31.61 20.36 -40.59
N HIS A 465 30.91 19.29 -40.24
CA HIS A 465 31.39 17.92 -40.34
C HIS A 465 31.16 17.38 -41.77
N PRO A 466 32.10 16.59 -42.35
CA PRO A 466 31.91 16.03 -43.69
C PRO A 466 30.66 15.18 -43.85
N ASP A 467 30.25 14.47 -42.79
CA ASP A 467 29.04 13.63 -42.84
C ASP A 467 27.76 14.49 -42.93
N TYR A 468 27.76 15.72 -42.40
CA TYR A 468 26.63 16.65 -42.58
C TYR A 468 26.55 17.13 -44.04
N LEU A 469 27.68 17.50 -44.64
CA LEU A 469 27.74 17.90 -46.05
C LEU A 469 27.29 16.76 -46.98
N ALA A 470 27.62 15.51 -46.62
CA ALA A 470 27.21 14.34 -47.39
C ALA A 470 25.72 14.00 -47.23
N ASP A 471 25.20 13.95 -45.99
CA ASP A 471 23.82 13.53 -45.72
C ASP A 471 22.78 14.62 -46.02
N VAL A 472 23.13 15.91 -45.86
CA VAL A 472 22.20 17.04 -45.95
C VAL A 472 22.41 17.87 -47.21
N GLU A 473 23.66 18.13 -47.61
CA GLU A 473 23.98 18.94 -48.79
C GLU A 473 24.31 18.09 -50.02
N GLU A 474 24.22 16.76 -49.91
CA GLU A 474 24.49 15.77 -50.97
C GLU A 474 25.88 15.93 -51.63
N MET A 475 26.87 16.44 -50.88
CA MET A 475 28.24 16.64 -51.36
C MET A 475 29.09 15.38 -51.24
N GLU A 476 30.12 15.25 -52.10
CA GLU A 476 31.11 14.17 -51.93
C GLU A 476 31.87 14.32 -50.61
N ARG A 477 31.89 13.24 -49.83
CA ARG A 477 32.59 13.19 -48.54
C ARG A 477 34.07 13.42 -48.73
N THR A 478 34.58 14.53 -48.20
CA THR A 478 36.01 14.83 -48.18
C THR A 478 36.70 14.12 -47.01
N ALA A 479 37.97 13.73 -47.19
CA ALA A 479 38.75 13.12 -46.13
C ALA A 479 38.99 14.14 -45.00
N SER A 480 38.43 13.87 -43.82
CA SER A 480 38.68 14.65 -42.61
C SER A 480 39.75 13.97 -41.75
N PRO A 481 40.60 14.73 -41.05
CA PRO A 481 41.53 14.19 -40.06
C PRO A 481 40.81 13.68 -38.78
N ASP A 482 39.52 13.98 -38.59
CA ASP A 482 38.73 13.55 -37.43
C ASP A 482 38.12 12.15 -37.66
N HIS A 483 38.11 11.32 -36.61
CA HIS A 483 37.62 9.93 -36.66
C HIS A 483 36.12 9.79 -36.32
N SER A 484 35.45 10.88 -35.92
CA SER A 484 34.04 10.86 -35.61
C SER A 484 33.16 10.57 -36.84
N ARG A 485 32.03 9.93 -36.57
CA ARG A 485 31.05 9.53 -37.58
C ARG A 485 29.66 9.94 -37.12
N PHE A 486 28.95 10.64 -37.98
CA PHE A 486 27.57 11.07 -37.76
C PHE A 486 26.66 10.55 -38.87
N LYS A 487 25.40 10.33 -38.55
CA LYS A 487 24.33 10.08 -39.52
C LYS A 487 23.23 11.09 -39.26
N ILE A 488 22.97 11.98 -40.20
CA ILE A 488 21.97 13.04 -40.05
C ILE A 488 20.69 12.59 -40.72
N GLU A 489 19.59 12.56 -39.96
CA GLU A 489 18.28 12.18 -40.47
C GLU A 489 17.34 13.37 -40.32
N ILE A 490 16.92 13.95 -41.45
CA ILE A 490 15.88 14.97 -41.50
C ILE A 490 14.56 14.26 -41.79
N VAL A 491 13.63 14.34 -40.85
CA VAL A 491 12.41 13.53 -40.87
C VAL A 491 11.18 14.43 -40.87
N ASP A 492 10.44 14.38 -41.98
CA ASP A 492 9.11 14.97 -42.05
C ASP A 492 8.11 14.06 -41.33
N CYS A 493 7.49 14.61 -40.28
CA CYS A 493 6.58 13.87 -39.41
C CYS A 493 5.12 13.94 -39.84
N GLN A 494 4.79 14.55 -40.99
CA GLN A 494 3.41 14.65 -41.49
C GLN A 494 2.71 13.28 -41.64
N ASP A 495 3.47 12.22 -41.97
CA ASP A 495 2.93 10.87 -42.22
C ASP A 495 3.14 9.86 -41.07
N MET A 496 3.71 10.27 -39.93
CA MET A 496 3.92 9.37 -38.78
C MET A 496 2.61 9.12 -38.01
N THR A 497 1.71 8.36 -38.63
CA THR A 497 0.53 7.81 -37.99
C THR A 497 0.86 6.43 -37.40
N VAL A 498 0.53 6.24 -36.13
CA VAL A 498 0.53 4.89 -35.55
C VAL A 498 -0.64 4.16 -36.18
N ALA A 499 -0.37 3.07 -36.88
CA ALA A 499 -1.40 2.09 -37.17
C ALA A 499 -1.87 1.56 -35.81
N VAL A 500 -3.00 2.08 -35.32
CA VAL A 500 -3.68 1.54 -34.15
C VAL A 500 -4.22 0.19 -34.59
N GLU A 501 -3.44 -0.86 -34.40
CA GLU A 501 -4.02 -2.20 -34.33
C GLU A 501 -4.87 -2.18 -33.05
N GLU A 502 -6.15 -1.85 -33.20
CA GLU A 502 -7.15 -2.17 -32.20
C GLU A 502 -7.04 -3.67 -31.97
N TYR A 503 -6.36 -4.05 -30.88
CA TYR A 503 -6.56 -5.36 -30.29
C TYR A 503 -8.00 -5.38 -29.79
N GLU A 504 -8.94 -5.65 -30.69
CA GLU A 504 -10.23 -6.24 -30.33
C GLU A 504 -9.88 -7.51 -29.56
N VAL A 505 -10.00 -7.43 -28.24
CA VAL A 505 -10.10 -8.61 -27.40
C VAL A 505 -11.46 -9.20 -27.71
N LEU A 506 -11.58 -9.84 -28.87
CA LEU A 506 -12.67 -10.76 -29.14
C LEU A 506 -12.66 -11.74 -27.96
N PRO A 507 -13.79 -11.93 -27.25
CA PRO A 507 -13.86 -13.00 -26.29
C PRO A 507 -13.48 -14.26 -27.05
N LYS A 508 -12.32 -14.84 -26.74
CA LYS A 508 -11.92 -16.12 -27.30
C LYS A 508 -13.06 -17.05 -26.90
N SER A 509 -13.89 -17.41 -27.88
CA SER A 509 -14.85 -18.48 -27.72
C SER A 509 -14.02 -19.68 -27.30
N VAL A 510 -14.27 -20.16 -26.09
CA VAL A 510 -13.56 -21.29 -25.51
C VAL A 510 -13.71 -22.44 -26.50
N THR A 511 -12.64 -22.68 -27.26
CA THR A 511 -12.60 -23.69 -28.29
C THR A 511 -12.08 -24.93 -27.58
N GLU A 512 -13.01 -25.86 -27.36
CA GLU A 512 -12.84 -27.15 -26.67
C GLU A 512 -12.47 -27.05 -25.17
N GLU A 513 -13.46 -27.30 -24.31
CA GLU A 513 -13.24 -27.54 -22.89
C GLU A 513 -12.26 -28.70 -22.71
N ASN A 514 -11.07 -28.40 -22.22
CA ASN A 514 -10.14 -29.43 -21.77
C ASN A 514 -10.72 -30.09 -20.51
N GLN A 515 -11.34 -31.26 -20.67
CA GLN A 515 -12.00 -32.03 -19.60
C GLN A 515 -11.11 -32.25 -18.37
N PHE A 516 -9.79 -32.37 -18.55
CA PHE A 516 -8.85 -32.50 -17.44
C PHE A 516 -8.82 -31.23 -16.58
N PHE A 517 -8.66 -30.04 -17.19
CA PHE A 517 -8.64 -28.79 -16.45
C PHE A 517 -10.00 -28.44 -15.86
N SER A 518 -11.10 -28.74 -16.56
CA SER A 518 -12.46 -28.54 -16.03
C SER A 518 -12.66 -29.37 -14.76
N THR A 519 -12.33 -30.66 -14.80
CA THR A 519 -12.43 -31.55 -13.63
C THR A 519 -11.56 -31.06 -12.47
N LEU A 520 -10.32 -30.63 -12.76
CA LEU A 520 -9.40 -30.11 -11.74
C LEU A 520 -9.89 -28.79 -11.11
N ILE A 521 -10.48 -27.89 -11.90
CA ILE A 521 -11.03 -26.62 -11.43
C ILE A 521 -12.22 -26.89 -10.49
N HIS A 522 -13.17 -27.73 -10.90
CA HIS A 522 -14.30 -28.13 -10.05
C HIS A 522 -13.83 -28.77 -8.75
N GLN A 523 -12.89 -29.72 -8.82
CA GLN A 523 -12.31 -30.34 -7.62
C GLN A 523 -11.66 -29.33 -6.66
N ARG A 524 -11.04 -28.25 -7.17
CA ARG A 524 -10.38 -27.24 -6.31
C ARG A 524 -11.33 -26.17 -5.78
N LEU A 525 -12.28 -25.70 -6.59
CA LEU A 525 -13.21 -24.64 -6.18
C LEU A 525 -14.33 -25.17 -5.27
N ASP A 526 -14.75 -26.42 -5.47
CA ASP A 526 -15.80 -27.06 -4.66
C ASP A 526 -15.23 -27.78 -3.42
N TYR A 527 -13.90 -27.83 -3.27
CA TYR A 527 -13.26 -28.43 -2.09
C TYR A 527 -13.65 -27.68 -0.82
N ARG A 528 -14.23 -28.43 0.14
CA ARG A 528 -14.48 -27.94 1.49
C ARG A 528 -13.51 -28.61 2.43
N TYR A 529 -12.86 -27.82 3.28
CA TYR A 529 -11.94 -28.35 4.28
C TYR A 529 -12.72 -29.25 5.26
N PRO A 530 -12.39 -30.56 5.39
CA PRO A 530 -13.17 -31.49 6.19
C PRO A 530 -13.27 -31.11 7.67
N PHE A 531 -12.29 -30.39 8.21
CA PHE A 531 -12.19 -30.01 9.62
C PHE A 531 -12.43 -28.51 9.86
N GLU A 532 -13.27 -27.87 9.05
CA GLU A 532 -13.60 -26.43 9.15
C GLU A 532 -14.12 -26.05 10.55
N THR A 533 -14.94 -26.91 11.15
CA THR A 533 -15.47 -26.77 12.52
C THR A 533 -14.34 -26.68 13.56
N SER A 534 -13.32 -27.55 13.46
CA SER A 534 -12.17 -27.57 14.35
C SER A 534 -11.34 -26.29 14.29
N THR A 535 -11.31 -25.56 13.17
CA THR A 535 -10.54 -24.30 13.04
C THR A 535 -11.06 -23.18 13.94
N ARG A 536 -12.34 -23.22 14.31
CA ARG A 536 -13.00 -22.23 15.18
C ARG A 536 -13.12 -22.71 16.62
N LYS A 537 -12.92 -24.01 16.85
CA LYS A 537 -12.98 -24.64 18.16
C LYS A 537 -11.77 -24.18 18.98
N LYS A 538 -12.02 -23.73 20.21
CA LYS A 538 -10.93 -23.44 21.15
C LYS A 538 -10.28 -24.75 21.57
N SER A 539 -8.96 -24.87 21.40
CA SER A 539 -8.20 -26.04 21.85
C SER A 539 -8.24 -26.26 23.36
N LYS A 540 -8.46 -25.19 24.13
CA LYS A 540 -8.57 -25.20 25.59
C LYS A 540 -9.80 -24.41 26.04
N THR A 541 -10.59 -25.00 26.93
CA THR A 541 -11.78 -24.37 27.51
C THR A 541 -11.85 -24.67 29.02
N SER A 542 -12.33 -23.71 29.81
CA SER A 542 -12.60 -23.93 31.24
C SER A 542 -14.05 -24.34 31.48
N VAL A 543 -14.32 -25.09 32.55
CA VAL A 543 -15.71 -25.49 32.89
C VAL A 543 -16.61 -24.26 33.12
N SER A 544 -16.07 -23.20 33.71
CA SER A 544 -16.80 -21.93 33.89
C SER A 544 -17.17 -21.27 32.55
N GLU A 545 -16.31 -21.37 31.54
CA GLU A 545 -16.56 -20.82 30.21
C GLU A 545 -17.59 -21.66 29.43
N MET A 546 -17.56 -23.00 29.56
CA MET A 546 -18.60 -23.88 29.00
C MET A 546 -19.97 -23.55 29.58
N LYS A 547 -20.05 -23.37 30.90
CA LYS A 547 -21.27 -22.93 31.58
C LYS A 547 -21.77 -21.59 31.03
N ARG A 548 -20.87 -20.62 30.86
CA ARG A 548 -21.21 -19.29 30.32
C ARG A 548 -21.76 -19.36 28.89
N LEU A 549 -21.13 -20.17 28.03
CA LEU A 549 -21.56 -20.33 26.65
C LEU A 549 -22.97 -20.94 26.56
N LYS A 550 -23.25 -21.98 27.33
CA LYS A 550 -24.58 -22.60 27.36
C LYS A 550 -25.66 -21.65 27.90
N LEU A 551 -25.36 -20.86 28.93
CA LEU A 551 -26.28 -19.83 29.42
C LEU A 551 -26.60 -18.77 28.35
N LEU A 552 -25.65 -18.44 27.48
CA LEU A 552 -25.88 -17.52 26.35
C LEU A 552 -26.69 -18.17 25.23
N GLU A 553 -26.48 -19.46 24.97
CA GLU A 553 -27.28 -20.24 24.01
C GLU A 553 -28.74 -20.36 24.46
N ASP A 554 -28.98 -20.69 25.73
CA ASP A 554 -30.32 -20.78 26.33
C ASP A 554 -31.06 -19.41 26.31
N GLN A 555 -30.31 -18.30 26.29
CA GLN A 555 -30.86 -16.93 26.14
C GLN A 555 -31.08 -16.51 24.68
N ALA A 556 -30.43 -17.17 23.74
CA ALA A 556 -30.48 -16.85 22.32
C ALA A 556 -31.56 -17.63 21.56
N GLU A 557 -32.31 -18.53 22.22
CA GLU A 557 -33.49 -19.14 21.60
C GLU A 557 -34.54 -18.07 21.26
N PRO A 558 -34.99 -17.98 20.00
CA PRO A 558 -35.92 -16.95 19.57
C PRO A 558 -37.35 -17.31 19.96
N GLU A 559 -37.88 -16.73 21.05
CA GLU A 559 -39.31 -16.42 21.08
C GLU A 559 -39.61 -15.42 19.94
N MET A 560 -40.69 -15.69 19.21
CA MET A 560 -40.99 -15.13 17.90
C MET A 560 -40.85 -13.60 17.77
N ILE A 561 -40.38 -13.23 16.59
CA ILE A 561 -40.25 -11.88 16.03
C ILE A 561 -41.57 -11.10 16.17
N PHE A 562 -41.45 -9.87 16.69
CA PHE A 562 -42.45 -8.80 16.89
C PHE A 562 -43.15 -8.73 18.26
N GLU A 563 -42.42 -8.28 19.28
CA GLU A 563 -42.88 -7.24 20.20
C GLU A 563 -41.66 -6.55 20.84
N PRO A 564 -41.62 -5.21 20.98
CA PRO A 564 -40.50 -4.54 21.64
C PRO A 564 -40.65 -4.76 23.15
N VAL A 565 -40.10 -5.86 23.65
CA VAL A 565 -39.90 -6.03 25.09
C VAL A 565 -38.95 -4.91 25.50
N LYS A 566 -39.44 -4.00 26.35
CA LYS A 566 -38.61 -3.06 27.09
C LYS A 566 -37.78 -3.83 28.11
N GLU A 567 -36.84 -4.64 27.65
CA GLU A 567 -35.78 -5.13 28.51
C GLU A 567 -34.82 -3.98 28.73
N LYS A 568 -34.70 -3.57 29.99
CA LYS A 568 -33.54 -2.82 30.43
C LYS A 568 -32.34 -3.70 30.12
N VAL A 569 -31.67 -3.42 29.01
CA VAL A 569 -30.29 -3.82 28.81
C VAL A 569 -29.53 -3.19 29.96
N GLU A 570 -29.33 -3.95 31.05
CA GLU A 570 -28.37 -3.60 32.07
C GLU A 570 -27.02 -3.60 31.37
N VAL A 571 -26.62 -2.42 30.90
CA VAL A 571 -25.26 -2.14 30.47
C VAL A 571 -24.40 -2.48 31.68
N THR A 572 -23.80 -3.67 31.68
CA THR A 572 -22.77 -4.06 32.64
C THR A 572 -21.67 -3.03 32.53
N GLN A 573 -21.68 -2.05 33.44
CA GLN A 573 -20.60 -1.07 33.55
C GLN A 573 -19.32 -1.87 33.76
N GLY A 574 -18.32 -1.64 32.90
CA GLY A 574 -16.99 -2.20 33.12
C GLY A 574 -16.49 -1.87 34.53
N PRO A 575 -15.59 -2.68 35.11
CA PRO A 575 -15.16 -2.50 36.49
C PRO A 575 -14.60 -1.09 36.67
N ARG A 576 -15.16 -0.34 37.62
CA ARG A 576 -14.66 0.99 37.97
C ARG A 576 -13.28 0.86 38.61
N PRO A 577 -12.32 1.77 38.33
CA PRO A 577 -11.05 1.78 39.04
C PRO A 577 -11.26 1.80 40.56
N LYS A 578 -10.49 0.99 41.30
CA LYS A 578 -10.67 0.80 42.76
C LYS A 578 -10.70 2.10 43.55
N PHE A 579 -9.92 3.11 43.16
CA PHE A 579 -9.86 4.41 43.83
C PHE A 579 -11.12 5.29 43.64
N MET A 580 -12.02 4.95 42.71
CA MET A 580 -13.29 5.66 42.47
C MET A 580 -14.50 4.99 43.11
N GLN A 581 -14.31 3.84 43.77
CA GLN A 581 -15.40 3.10 44.38
C GLN A 581 -15.65 3.67 45.80
N GLU A 582 -16.69 4.47 45.96
CA GLU A 582 -17.07 5.11 47.26
C GLU A 582 -17.55 4.09 48.31
N GLN A 583 -17.85 2.86 47.91
CA GLN A 583 -18.13 1.73 48.78
C GLN A 583 -17.16 0.59 48.49
N THR A 584 -16.38 0.21 49.49
CA THR A 584 -15.56 -1.02 49.55
C THR A 584 -16.42 -2.27 49.73
N ASN A 585 -17.64 -2.28 49.18
CA ASN A 585 -18.52 -3.43 49.29
C ASN A 585 -18.08 -4.46 48.25
N MET A 586 -17.57 -5.61 48.71
CA MET A 586 -17.16 -6.70 47.83
C MET A 586 -18.32 -7.16 46.93
N SER A 587 -17.99 -7.39 45.66
CA SER A 587 -18.90 -7.96 44.67
C SER A 587 -19.32 -9.38 45.06
N GLY A 588 -20.47 -9.85 44.56
CA GLY A 588 -20.96 -11.21 44.83
C GLY A 588 -19.96 -12.31 44.46
N THR A 589 -19.16 -12.09 43.42
CA THR A 589 -18.09 -13.01 43.01
C THR A 589 -16.93 -13.03 44.02
N GLU A 590 -16.48 -11.87 44.50
CA GLU A 590 -15.44 -11.78 45.54
C GLU A 590 -15.91 -12.42 46.86
N LYS A 591 -17.19 -12.27 47.22
CA LYS A 591 -17.78 -12.99 48.37
C LYS A 591 -17.69 -14.50 48.20
N GLY A 592 -18.05 -14.99 47.01
CA GLY A 592 -17.96 -16.41 46.69
C GLY A 592 -16.55 -16.95 46.78
N THR A 593 -15.58 -16.27 46.18
CA THR A 593 -14.16 -16.66 46.25
C THR A 593 -13.64 -16.71 47.68
N ALA A 594 -14.02 -15.75 48.53
CA ALA A 594 -13.66 -15.76 49.95
C ALA A 594 -14.22 -17.00 50.69
N VAL A 595 -15.49 -17.35 50.44
CA VAL A 595 -16.11 -18.55 51.05
C VAL A 595 -15.45 -19.84 50.56
N HIS A 596 -15.12 -19.97 49.26
CA HIS A 596 -14.38 -21.13 48.74
C HIS A 596 -12.99 -21.25 49.39
N ALA A 597 -12.23 -20.15 49.49
CA ALA A 597 -10.91 -20.14 50.13
C ALA A 597 -10.97 -20.55 51.61
N VAL A 598 -12.04 -20.18 52.32
CA VAL A 598 -12.31 -20.65 53.68
C VAL A 598 -12.58 -22.16 53.68
N MET A 599 -13.49 -22.65 52.85
CA MET A 599 -13.88 -24.08 52.77
C MET A 599 -12.74 -25.01 52.32
N GLU A 600 -11.78 -24.52 51.55
CA GLU A 600 -10.55 -25.24 51.24
C GLU A 600 -9.76 -25.56 52.53
N HIS A 601 -9.72 -24.63 53.48
CA HIS A 601 -8.84 -24.69 54.64
C HIS A 601 -9.52 -25.12 55.94
N VAL A 602 -10.85 -25.23 55.99
CA VAL A 602 -11.57 -25.59 57.23
C VAL A 602 -11.07 -26.92 57.80
N PRO A 603 -10.99 -27.06 59.14
CA PRO A 603 -10.66 -28.34 59.76
C PRO A 603 -11.79 -29.34 59.52
N GLN A 604 -11.45 -30.59 59.19
CA GLN A 604 -12.45 -31.61 58.84
C GLN A 604 -13.42 -31.91 60.00
N GLN A 605 -12.95 -31.88 61.24
CA GLN A 605 -13.78 -32.04 62.45
C GLN A 605 -14.84 -30.93 62.63
N GLY A 606 -14.72 -29.84 61.87
CA GLY A 606 -15.55 -28.65 61.97
C GLY A 606 -15.28 -27.84 63.23
N PHE A 607 -16.28 -27.07 63.64
CA PHE A 607 -16.23 -26.17 64.79
C PHE A 607 -17.43 -26.44 65.72
N GLU A 608 -17.27 -26.13 67.01
CA GLU A 608 -18.34 -26.24 68.01
C GLU A 608 -18.96 -24.87 68.35
N THR A 609 -18.16 -23.81 68.23
CA THR A 609 -18.55 -22.44 68.60
C THR A 609 -18.19 -21.43 67.51
N VAL A 610 -18.87 -20.28 67.53
CA VAL A 610 -18.61 -19.17 66.59
C VAL A 610 -17.22 -18.57 66.85
N GLU A 611 -16.80 -18.52 68.11
CA GLU A 611 -15.51 -18.00 68.54
C GLU A 611 -14.33 -18.78 67.93
N GLU A 612 -14.46 -20.10 67.79
CA GLU A 612 -13.45 -20.93 67.10
C GLU A 612 -13.32 -20.59 65.61
N ILE A 613 -14.45 -20.29 64.95
CA ILE A 613 -14.49 -19.91 63.54
C ILE A 613 -13.83 -18.55 63.34
N GLU A 614 -14.11 -17.58 64.22
CA GLU A 614 -13.48 -16.25 64.15
C GLU A 614 -11.96 -16.33 64.32
N VAL A 615 -11.47 -17.15 65.26
CA VAL A 615 -10.03 -17.39 65.44
C VAL A 615 -9.41 -18.07 64.21
N PHE A 616 -10.14 -18.98 63.58
CA PHE A 616 -9.71 -19.61 62.33
C PHE A 616 -9.63 -18.62 61.17
N LEU A 617 -10.65 -17.77 60.96
CA LEU A 617 -10.63 -16.71 59.95
C LEU A 617 -9.46 -15.75 60.17
N GLN A 618 -9.19 -15.34 61.42
CA GLN A 618 -8.01 -14.53 61.75
C GLN A 618 -6.70 -15.24 61.44
N THR A 619 -6.65 -16.56 61.59
CA THR A 619 -5.48 -17.36 61.23
C THR A 619 -5.24 -17.37 59.72
N LEU A 620 -6.29 -17.48 58.91
CA LEU A 620 -6.20 -17.37 57.45
C LEU A 620 -5.74 -15.97 57.01
N VAL A 621 -6.24 -14.91 57.65
CA VAL A 621 -5.78 -13.53 57.42
C VAL A 621 -4.32 -13.36 57.79
N LYS A 622 -3.89 -13.89 58.95
CA LYS A 622 -2.50 -13.83 59.40
C LYS A 622 -1.55 -14.57 58.45
N ARG A 623 -2.02 -15.66 57.83
CA ARG A 623 -1.30 -16.42 56.81
C ARG A 623 -1.39 -15.79 55.42
N GLN A 624 -2.10 -14.67 55.26
CA GLN A 624 -2.33 -13.99 53.98
C GLN A 624 -3.06 -14.86 52.95
N LEU A 625 -3.87 -15.83 53.41
CA LEU A 625 -4.75 -16.63 52.57
C LEU A 625 -6.08 -15.91 52.30
N LEU A 626 -6.45 -14.96 53.16
CA LEU A 626 -7.58 -14.03 53.02
C LEU A 626 -7.12 -12.61 53.37
N THR A 627 -7.73 -11.61 52.74
CA THR A 627 -7.66 -10.22 53.19
C THR A 627 -8.55 -9.97 54.40
N LYS A 628 -8.36 -8.84 55.09
CA LYS A 628 -9.21 -8.48 56.23
C LYS A 628 -10.65 -8.23 55.79
N GLU A 629 -10.80 -7.64 54.62
CA GLU A 629 -12.09 -7.33 53.99
C GLU A 629 -12.81 -8.61 53.55
N GLU A 630 -12.11 -9.60 53.00
CA GLU A 630 -12.70 -10.90 52.63
C GLU A 630 -13.16 -11.69 53.87
N ALA A 631 -12.37 -11.71 54.93
CA ALA A 631 -12.73 -12.40 56.17
C ALA A 631 -13.97 -11.81 56.85
N GLN A 632 -14.19 -10.50 56.73
CA GLN A 632 -15.38 -9.82 57.27
C GLN A 632 -16.69 -10.16 56.54
N VAL A 633 -16.59 -10.69 55.31
CA VAL A 633 -17.75 -11.00 54.48
C VAL A 633 -18.25 -12.43 54.66
N VAL A 634 -17.42 -13.31 55.22
CA VAL A 634 -17.79 -14.70 55.55
C VAL A 634 -18.51 -14.71 56.88
N GLU A 635 -19.79 -15.10 56.88
CA GLU A 635 -20.61 -15.17 58.09
C GLU A 635 -20.27 -16.45 58.89
N PRO A 636 -19.74 -16.36 60.12
CA PRO A 636 -19.38 -17.54 60.91
C PRO A 636 -20.56 -18.49 61.17
N GLN A 637 -21.77 -17.94 61.29
CA GLN A 637 -22.99 -18.72 61.49
C GLN A 637 -23.29 -19.64 60.30
N ASP A 638 -22.95 -19.24 59.07
CA ASP A 638 -23.18 -20.03 57.85
C ASP A 638 -22.30 -21.29 57.86
N LEU A 639 -21.05 -21.17 58.31
CA LEU A 639 -20.12 -22.29 58.45
C LEU A 639 -20.56 -23.26 59.55
N LEU A 640 -21.01 -22.73 60.69
CA LEU A 640 -21.52 -23.55 61.79
C LEU A 640 -22.77 -24.32 61.35
N THR A 641 -23.64 -23.67 60.57
CA THR A 641 -24.84 -24.28 59.99
C THR A 641 -24.49 -25.33 58.93
N PHE A 642 -23.47 -25.10 58.10
CA PHE A 642 -22.95 -26.12 57.19
C PHE A 642 -22.52 -27.37 57.95
N PHE A 643 -21.70 -27.25 58.99
CA PHE A 643 -21.23 -28.38 59.78
C PHE A 643 -22.32 -29.08 60.60
N ALA A 644 -23.41 -28.39 60.92
CA ALA A 644 -24.59 -28.98 61.55
C ALA A 644 -25.51 -29.70 60.55
N SER A 645 -25.43 -29.37 59.25
CA SER A 645 -26.25 -29.97 58.20
C SER A 645 -25.90 -31.45 57.94
N PRO A 646 -26.81 -32.25 57.35
CA PRO A 646 -26.51 -33.64 56.98
C PRO A 646 -25.26 -33.77 56.11
N THR A 647 -25.11 -32.88 55.11
CA THR A 647 -23.92 -32.80 54.24
C THR A 647 -22.65 -32.50 55.03
N GLY A 648 -22.72 -31.62 56.03
CA GLY A 648 -21.59 -31.33 56.92
C GLY A 648 -21.20 -32.49 57.82
N GLN A 649 -22.17 -33.28 58.30
CA GLN A 649 -21.89 -34.48 59.10
C GLN A 649 -21.23 -35.59 58.27
N GLU A 650 -21.67 -35.77 57.02
CA GLU A 650 -20.99 -36.64 56.06
C GLU A 650 -19.55 -36.15 55.80
N PHE A 651 -19.35 -34.85 55.58
CA PHE A 651 -18.03 -34.24 55.41
C PHE A 651 -17.11 -34.49 56.62
N LYS A 652 -17.61 -34.34 57.85
CA LYS A 652 -16.85 -34.60 59.09
C LYS A 652 -16.41 -36.06 59.23
N SER A 653 -17.32 -36.98 58.91
CA SER A 653 -17.12 -38.43 59.11
C SER A 653 -16.46 -39.14 57.92
N ALA A 654 -16.20 -38.43 56.82
CA ALA A 654 -15.63 -39.00 55.60
C ALA A 654 -14.22 -39.58 55.84
N PRO A 655 -13.99 -40.89 55.62
CA PRO A 655 -12.65 -41.49 55.71
C PRO A 655 -11.66 -40.94 54.67
N ILE A 656 -12.13 -40.53 53.50
CA ILE A 656 -11.31 -39.90 52.46
C ILE A 656 -11.97 -38.59 52.05
N LEU A 657 -11.23 -37.49 52.13
CA LEU A 657 -11.67 -36.15 51.79
C LEU A 657 -10.58 -35.44 50.96
N LYS A 658 -10.92 -35.03 49.74
CA LYS A 658 -10.08 -34.21 48.85
C LYS A 658 -10.79 -32.89 48.55
N ARG A 659 -10.04 -31.79 48.53
CA ARG A 659 -10.55 -30.43 48.30
C ARG A 659 -9.70 -29.73 47.25
N GLU A 660 -10.30 -28.78 46.52
CA GLU A 660 -9.66 -28.00 45.46
C GLU A 660 -8.84 -28.89 44.51
N LEU A 661 -9.48 -29.92 43.95
CA LEU A 661 -8.82 -30.91 43.11
C LEU A 661 -8.80 -30.42 41.64
N PRO A 662 -7.66 -29.91 41.12
CA PRO A 662 -7.57 -29.52 39.73
C PRO A 662 -7.56 -30.76 38.83
N PHE A 663 -8.21 -30.67 37.69
CA PHE A 663 -8.16 -31.71 36.68
C PHE A 663 -7.95 -31.13 35.28
N THR A 664 -7.43 -31.97 34.40
CA THR A 664 -7.33 -31.71 32.97
C THR A 664 -7.82 -32.95 32.26
N ARG A 665 -8.82 -32.80 31.38
CA ARG A 665 -9.44 -33.89 30.64
C ARG A 665 -9.44 -33.54 29.15
N ALA A 666 -9.09 -34.51 28.31
CA ALA A 666 -9.24 -34.39 26.87
C ALA A 666 -10.61 -34.97 26.48
N ILE A 667 -11.43 -34.17 25.81
CA ILE A 667 -12.70 -34.59 25.24
C ILE A 667 -12.51 -34.65 23.72
N VAL A 668 -12.60 -35.85 23.17
CA VAL A 668 -12.51 -36.08 21.72
C VAL A 668 -13.93 -36.02 21.15
N ASP A 669 -14.13 -35.22 20.11
CA ASP A 669 -15.41 -35.16 19.40
C ASP A 669 -15.55 -36.26 18.35
N GLU A 670 -16.70 -36.28 17.66
CA GLU A 670 -16.99 -37.26 16.59
C GLU A 670 -16.01 -37.14 15.40
N ASP A 671 -15.40 -35.97 15.21
CA ASP A 671 -14.42 -35.69 14.16
C ASP A 671 -12.98 -36.12 14.56
N GLY A 672 -12.80 -36.59 15.79
CA GLY A 672 -11.51 -37.03 16.34
C GLY A 672 -10.63 -35.90 16.87
N ASP A 673 -11.15 -34.67 16.98
CA ASP A 673 -10.42 -33.51 17.49
C ASP A 673 -10.56 -33.37 19.01
N ALA A 674 -9.41 -33.38 19.69
CA ALA A 674 -9.33 -33.37 21.14
C ALA A 674 -9.34 -31.93 21.70
N GLN A 675 -10.37 -31.61 22.50
CA GLN A 675 -10.42 -30.37 23.26
C GLN A 675 -10.00 -30.60 24.71
N ILE A 676 -9.13 -29.74 25.22
CA ILE A 676 -8.71 -29.79 26.62
C ILE A 676 -9.69 -29.01 27.48
N VAL A 677 -10.32 -29.70 28.43
CA VAL A 677 -11.19 -29.13 29.46
C VAL A 677 -10.48 -29.13 30.81
N GLN A 678 -10.46 -27.97 31.46
CA GLN A 678 -9.88 -27.80 32.79
C GLN A 678 -10.88 -27.23 33.77
N GLY A 679 -10.82 -27.71 35.01
CA GLY A 679 -11.63 -27.25 36.12
C GLY A 679 -10.99 -27.60 37.45
N ILE A 680 -11.61 -27.12 38.53
CA ILE A 680 -11.22 -27.43 39.89
C ILE A 680 -12.47 -27.92 40.62
N ILE A 681 -12.39 -29.11 41.21
CA ILE A 681 -13.49 -29.70 41.97
C ILE A 681 -13.33 -29.25 43.42
N ASP A 682 -14.32 -28.52 43.94
CA ASP A 682 -14.30 -27.96 45.29
C ASP A 682 -14.07 -29.05 46.35
N CYS A 683 -14.84 -30.13 46.31
CA CYS A 683 -14.75 -31.22 47.29
C CYS A 683 -15.17 -32.58 46.70
N LEU A 684 -14.41 -33.61 47.01
CA LEU A 684 -14.69 -35.02 46.69
C LEU A 684 -14.42 -35.86 47.94
N TYR A 685 -15.44 -36.57 48.42
CA TYR A 685 -15.30 -37.39 49.62
C TYR A 685 -15.98 -38.76 49.48
N GLN A 686 -15.52 -39.71 50.28
CA GLN A 686 -16.13 -41.03 50.41
C GLN A 686 -16.91 -41.09 51.73
N THR A 687 -18.15 -41.58 51.71
CA THR A 687 -18.96 -41.79 52.92
C THR A 687 -18.47 -43.01 53.71
N THR A 688 -18.93 -43.16 54.95
CA THR A 688 -18.67 -44.36 55.77
C THR A 688 -19.31 -45.63 55.21
N SER A 689 -20.34 -45.51 54.35
CA SER A 689 -20.94 -46.61 53.59
C SER A 689 -20.13 -47.00 52.34
N GLY A 690 -19.09 -46.23 51.99
CA GLY A 690 -18.21 -46.49 50.84
C GLY A 690 -18.61 -45.78 49.54
N GLU A 691 -19.67 -44.98 49.57
CA GLU A 691 -20.19 -44.23 48.42
C GLU A 691 -19.36 -42.96 48.17
N TRP A 692 -19.13 -42.61 46.90
CA TRP A 692 -18.39 -41.39 46.54
C TRP A 692 -19.34 -40.24 46.22
N VAL A 693 -19.06 -39.09 46.82
CA VAL A 693 -19.87 -37.89 46.71
C VAL A 693 -19.02 -36.72 46.24
N LEU A 694 -19.50 -36.06 45.19
CA LEU A 694 -18.95 -34.80 44.71
C LEU A 694 -19.76 -33.65 45.31
N LEU A 695 -19.07 -32.71 45.96
CA LEU A 695 -19.69 -31.57 46.62
C LEU A 695 -19.12 -30.26 46.07
N ASP A 696 -20.02 -29.37 45.66
CA ASP A 696 -19.70 -28.06 45.11
C ASP A 696 -20.39 -26.97 45.95
N TYR A 697 -19.65 -25.93 46.31
CA TYR A 697 -20.09 -24.86 47.21
C TYR A 697 -20.64 -23.69 46.40
N LYS A 698 -21.79 -23.14 46.80
CA LYS A 698 -22.39 -21.98 46.10
C LYS A 698 -22.91 -20.91 47.05
N THR A 699 -22.56 -19.67 46.72
CA THR A 699 -22.92 -18.44 47.46
C THR A 699 -23.90 -17.56 46.69
N ASP A 700 -24.62 -18.14 45.71
CA ASP A 700 -25.58 -17.40 44.89
C ASP A 700 -26.72 -16.80 45.74
N ARG A 701 -27.17 -15.60 45.37
CA ARG A 701 -28.35 -14.97 46.01
C ARG A 701 -29.64 -15.61 45.52
N LEU A 702 -30.58 -15.82 46.44
CA LEU A 702 -31.93 -16.29 46.14
C LEU A 702 -32.72 -15.23 45.36
N THR A 703 -33.28 -15.59 44.20
CA THR A 703 -34.20 -14.73 43.41
C THR A 703 -35.66 -14.99 43.78
N ALA A 704 -36.59 -14.12 43.38
CA ALA A 704 -38.02 -14.25 43.69
C ALA A 704 -38.66 -15.57 43.19
N THR A 705 -38.10 -16.17 42.13
CA THR A 705 -38.48 -17.48 41.58
C THR A 705 -37.93 -18.68 42.38
N MET A 706 -37.03 -18.46 43.33
CA MET A 706 -36.35 -19.49 44.15
C MET A 706 -36.96 -19.64 45.56
N GLN A 707 -38.16 -19.11 45.80
CA GLN A 707 -38.76 -19.08 47.15
C GLN A 707 -39.35 -20.42 47.60
N THR A 708 -39.53 -21.39 46.70
CA THR A 708 -39.89 -22.78 47.05
C THR A 708 -38.69 -23.70 46.91
N THR A 709 -38.58 -24.70 47.79
CA THR A 709 -37.47 -25.66 47.80
C THR A 709 -37.33 -26.40 46.47
N GLU A 710 -38.45 -26.78 45.85
CA GLU A 710 -38.51 -27.44 44.54
C GLU A 710 -38.07 -26.51 43.39
N GLY A 711 -38.42 -25.22 43.45
CA GLY A 711 -38.03 -24.23 42.43
C GLY A 711 -36.54 -23.88 42.49
N LEU A 712 -35.96 -23.86 43.69
CA LEU A 712 -34.53 -23.65 43.89
C LEU A 712 -33.70 -24.85 43.40
N GLU A 713 -34.14 -26.08 43.72
CA GLU A 713 -33.48 -27.31 43.25
C GLU A 713 -33.47 -27.41 41.72
N ALA A 714 -34.60 -27.11 41.07
CA ALA A 714 -34.72 -27.12 39.61
C ALA A 714 -33.78 -26.10 38.94
N GLU A 715 -33.64 -24.90 39.50
CA GLU A 715 -32.77 -23.86 38.94
C GLU A 715 -31.28 -24.13 39.21
N LEU A 716 -30.92 -24.67 40.38
CA LEU A 716 -29.55 -25.13 40.67
C LEU A 716 -29.15 -26.25 39.71
N ARG A 717 -30.05 -27.21 39.48
CA ARG A 717 -29.84 -28.28 38.50
C ARG A 717 -29.66 -27.74 37.09
N ARG A 718 -30.50 -26.81 36.66
CA ARG A 718 -30.37 -26.17 35.35
C ARG A 718 -29.02 -25.45 35.20
N ARG A 719 -28.65 -24.60 36.16
CA ARG A 719 -27.43 -23.77 36.11
C ARG A 719 -26.13 -24.55 36.23
N TYR A 720 -26.10 -25.62 37.01
CA TYR A 720 -24.87 -26.31 37.39
C TYR A 720 -24.74 -27.73 36.81
N SER A 721 -25.77 -28.25 36.13
CA SER A 721 -25.76 -29.58 35.50
C SER A 721 -24.51 -29.86 34.67
N ILE A 722 -24.12 -28.96 33.77
CA ILE A 722 -22.96 -29.14 32.89
C ILE A 722 -21.66 -29.20 33.70
N GLN A 723 -21.55 -28.33 34.70
CA GLN A 723 -20.36 -28.25 35.55
C GLN A 723 -20.19 -29.54 36.36
N LEU A 724 -21.24 -29.96 37.08
CA LEU A 724 -21.24 -31.19 37.86
C LEU A 724 -21.06 -32.43 37.00
N HIS A 725 -21.72 -32.48 35.83
CA HIS A 725 -21.55 -33.58 34.89
C HIS A 725 -20.11 -33.67 34.38
N THR A 726 -19.50 -32.54 34.03
CA THR A 726 -18.10 -32.49 33.61
C THR A 726 -17.17 -32.95 34.72
N TYR A 727 -17.41 -32.51 35.96
CA TYR A 727 -16.59 -32.92 37.11
C TYR A 727 -16.75 -34.40 37.43
N LYS A 728 -17.99 -34.91 37.42
CA LYS A 728 -18.30 -36.32 37.62
C LYS A 728 -17.56 -37.19 36.60
N GLN A 729 -17.69 -36.88 35.31
CA GLN A 729 -16.99 -37.61 34.25
C GLN A 729 -15.47 -37.52 34.39
N ALA A 730 -14.94 -36.35 34.78
CA ALA A 730 -13.51 -36.19 35.01
C ALA A 730 -13.00 -37.09 36.15
N VAL A 731 -13.75 -37.20 37.25
CA VAL A 731 -13.39 -38.10 38.35
C VAL A 731 -13.50 -39.56 37.92
N GLU A 732 -14.61 -39.93 37.29
CA GLU A 732 -14.88 -41.31 36.85
C GLU A 732 -13.84 -41.80 35.86
N GLU A 733 -13.42 -40.97 34.89
CA GLU A 733 -12.43 -41.38 33.88
C GLU A 733 -10.97 -41.29 34.36
N ILE A 734 -10.61 -40.27 35.14
CA ILE A 734 -9.22 -40.04 35.53
C ILE A 734 -8.84 -40.90 36.74
N LEU A 735 -9.75 -41.04 37.72
CA LEU A 735 -9.48 -41.75 38.96
C LEU A 735 -10.07 -43.17 38.99
N ASP A 736 -10.87 -43.55 37.99
CA ASP A 736 -11.57 -44.85 37.93
C ASP A 736 -12.48 -45.08 39.16
N ILE A 737 -13.16 -44.01 39.59
CA ILE A 737 -14.04 -43.98 40.76
C ILE A 737 -15.46 -43.62 40.35
N GLN A 738 -16.44 -44.48 40.63
CA GLN A 738 -17.85 -44.21 40.33
C GLN A 738 -18.46 -43.24 41.35
N ILE A 739 -18.97 -42.09 40.88
CA ILE A 739 -19.63 -41.09 41.72
C ILE A 739 -21.10 -41.47 41.93
N THR A 740 -21.47 -41.71 43.18
CA THR A 740 -22.81 -42.12 43.59
C THR A 740 -23.77 -40.94 43.68
N ARG A 741 -23.31 -39.79 44.21
CA ARG A 741 -24.13 -38.57 44.40
C ARG A 741 -23.37 -37.31 44.00
N THR A 742 -24.08 -36.36 43.39
CA THR A 742 -23.58 -35.02 43.03
C THR A 742 -24.36 -33.98 43.81
N MET A 743 -23.69 -33.30 44.74
CA MET A 743 -24.33 -32.37 45.66
C MET A 743 -23.86 -30.93 45.46
N ILE A 744 -24.81 -29.99 45.61
CA ILE A 744 -24.52 -28.56 45.75
C ILE A 744 -24.93 -28.11 47.13
N TYR A 745 -24.00 -27.53 47.89
CA TYR A 745 -24.36 -26.82 49.12
C TYR A 745 -24.56 -25.34 48.84
N ALA A 746 -25.80 -24.88 48.96
CA ALA A 746 -26.17 -23.48 48.78
C ALA A 746 -26.16 -22.75 50.12
N PHE A 747 -25.15 -21.90 50.35
CA PHE A 747 -24.99 -21.17 51.61
C PHE A 747 -26.18 -20.26 51.92
N ALA A 748 -26.80 -19.65 50.90
CA ALA A 748 -27.97 -18.79 51.09
C ALA A 748 -29.25 -19.54 51.52
N ALA A 749 -29.32 -20.86 51.30
CA ALA A 749 -30.45 -21.71 51.68
C ALA A 749 -30.13 -22.64 52.86
N HIS A 750 -28.88 -22.63 53.34
CA HIS A 750 -28.35 -23.52 54.38
C HIS A 750 -28.63 -25.01 54.14
N HIS A 751 -28.72 -25.42 52.87
CA HIS A 751 -29.14 -26.76 52.48
C HIS A 751 -28.27 -27.35 51.37
N GLY A 752 -28.06 -28.66 51.44
CA GLY A 752 -27.41 -29.46 50.40
C GLY A 752 -28.46 -30.09 49.49
N PHE A 753 -28.39 -29.80 48.20
CA PHE A 753 -29.28 -30.36 47.17
C PHE A 753 -28.56 -31.48 46.44
N ASP A 754 -29.26 -32.58 46.17
CA ASP A 754 -28.80 -33.66 45.30
C ASP A 754 -29.24 -33.33 43.87
N VAL A 755 -28.29 -33.25 42.92
CA VAL A 755 -28.46 -32.58 41.62
C VAL A 755 -28.11 -33.49 40.46
#